data_AF-A0A7C1PYL6-F1
#
_entry.id   AF-A0A7C1PYL6-F1
#
_cell.length_a   1.000
_cell.length_b   1.000
_cell.length_c   1.000
_cell.angle_alpha   90.00
_cell.angle_beta   90.00
_cell.angle_gamma   90.00
#
_symmetry.space_group_name_H-M   'P 1'
#
loop_
_entity.id
_entity.type
_entity.pdbx_description
1 polymer ?
#
loop_
_entity_poly.entity_id
_entity_poly.type
_entity_poly.pdbx_seq_one_letter_code
_entity_poly.pdbx_strand_id
1 'polypeptide(L)'
;MDFCYNHRNEDGIKAIIIYPMNALATNQATRIAKMIYQNQKLRGYITAGLFIGQNEQDPHVGMTSDGIITNKDILRGNPPDILLTNYKMLDYLLIRVKDRKLWQNNDPKSLKYLVVDELHTFDGAQGTDLACLIRRLKDRLNLPQQHLCCVGTSATIGSDKEIEKLLAYVTDVFNEPFDEVSVITEDRISVSEYLAGAAIEYTEIPSENNSLALRPDQYDDSMNYLKEQYSLWFKEAFKGDLTAIGGRIALGQNILKHRFFHNLLYILRGKVTTMQNLISELIRISIFQEDADEIFCADIINSMCALISFARSDEHNMPFLNVRYQLWMRELRRMVSQVSPKPYLTFADDLKGDQENKFLPIVHCRECGCTGWGGVKKDEDNTINNDLKEFYFTFFKKQPWLIFLFPCDKDELKLRLDGETTFVCGKCLTLTNNTEKKCPSCQNNDLVRVFIPHNWTQVRGRVKTNNNCPYCGSHGGLTIMGSSAASLISVLIGQLFASRYNDHKKLVTFSDSVQDAALCAGFFGARTYALNFRAALQQMISEKGKDKTLSELTDLFVKHWTDKLGVEKYVASFIAHNMEWRPEYEQLKRKGTLPHNSILKELVDKRIGWEIFSEYGYRARIGRTLEKSGISCAYPVSKKIDEVVEELSETIRNEIGVLRDIDINRFKSFILGLIMRIKLQGGVYHAALETYIQSNGNSYLLNKIPYMPSFGQGSRAPVFLTNKRQSRFGTLLSAQNKANTWYENWFSKCFREIPLIDNYAEDVFKVALNKLEDKNIFKKTIIRQDQAVWGILPEILQITTNVKQIRCTQCGHTVSISNDEIDYWKDMSCLRLNCWGRYSQDNFRDDYYGKLYSIANIYRIFAHEHTGLLKRIEREDIEKRFIHNKNPWDPNLLSATPTLEMGIDIGDLSSVFLCSVPPAQTNYLQRIGRSGRADGNAFNVTVAEGMSHDLYFYADPEEMISGEIFPPGVYLNASAILERQFVAFCLDSWVDSGIGQEEFPLLLGKVLNNIDSHNDALFPYTFLKFIQENKDILLKRFFGL
;
A
#
# COMPACT_ATOMS: atom_id res chain seq x y z
N MET A 1 -33.96 -9.55 25.58
CA MET A 1 -33.85 -10.94 26.08
C MET A 1 -34.80 -11.20 27.22
N ASP A 2 -34.90 -10.31 28.22
CA ASP A 2 -35.84 -10.46 29.34
C ASP A 2 -37.30 -10.69 28.90
N PHE A 3 -37.76 -9.96 27.88
CA PHE A 3 -39.08 -10.19 27.31
C PHE A 3 -39.25 -11.63 26.79
N CYS A 4 -38.30 -12.12 25.99
CA CYS A 4 -38.30 -13.49 25.48
C CYS A 4 -38.30 -14.52 26.62
N TYR A 5 -37.55 -14.28 27.70
CA TYR A 5 -37.55 -15.15 28.86
C TYR A 5 -38.91 -15.23 29.55
N ASN A 6 -39.56 -14.08 29.76
CA ASN A 6 -40.85 -14.02 30.43
C ASN A 6 -41.96 -14.71 29.61
N HIS A 7 -41.83 -14.70 28.29
CA HIS A 7 -42.79 -15.31 27.34
C HIS A 7 -42.27 -16.64 26.76
N ARG A 8 -41.30 -17.30 27.41
CA ARG A 8 -40.63 -18.53 26.90
C ARG A 8 -41.56 -19.73 26.63
N ASN A 9 -42.77 -19.73 27.19
CA ASN A 9 -43.75 -20.80 27.02
C ASN A 9 -44.80 -20.48 25.94
N GLU A 10 -44.69 -19.33 25.28
CA GLU A 10 -45.55 -18.92 24.18
C GLU A 10 -44.87 -19.28 22.86
N ASP A 11 -45.61 -19.78 21.88
CA ASP A 11 -45.05 -20.10 20.56
C ASP A 11 -44.88 -18.84 19.71
N GLY A 12 -44.01 -18.92 18.69
CA GLY A 12 -43.79 -17.84 17.72
C GLY A 12 -42.62 -16.90 18.01
N ILE A 13 -42.28 -16.10 17.01
CA ILE A 13 -41.14 -15.17 17.06
C ILE A 13 -41.47 -13.94 17.92
N LYS A 14 -40.62 -13.63 18.90
CA LYS A 14 -40.81 -12.52 19.86
C LYS A 14 -39.95 -11.30 19.55
N ALA A 15 -38.82 -11.51 18.90
CA ALA A 15 -37.91 -10.46 18.47
C ALA A 15 -37.33 -10.76 17.09
N ILE A 16 -37.25 -9.74 16.23
CA ILE A 16 -36.54 -9.81 14.93
C ILE A 16 -35.39 -8.82 14.96
N ILE A 17 -34.20 -9.29 14.57
CA ILE A 17 -33.02 -8.45 14.40
C ILE A 17 -32.61 -8.48 12.93
N ILE A 18 -32.68 -7.32 12.29
CA ILE A 18 -32.35 -7.11 10.89
C ILE A 18 -30.94 -6.55 10.80
N TYR A 19 -30.08 -7.28 10.10
CA TYR A 19 -28.74 -6.82 9.73
C TYR A 19 -28.68 -6.48 8.24
N PRO A 20 -27.90 -5.47 7.84
CA PRO A 20 -27.72 -5.10 6.43
C PRO A 20 -26.95 -6.16 5.63
N MET A 21 -26.08 -6.95 6.28
CA MET A 21 -25.23 -7.93 5.62
C MET A 21 -25.18 -9.28 6.34
N ASN A 22 -25.07 -10.36 5.56
CA ASN A 22 -24.92 -11.73 6.07
C ASN A 22 -23.69 -11.88 6.98
N ALA A 23 -22.58 -11.20 6.66
CA ALA A 23 -21.34 -11.29 7.43
C ALA A 23 -21.53 -10.79 8.87
N LEU A 24 -22.14 -9.61 9.00
CA LEU A 24 -22.46 -9.02 10.29
C LEU A 24 -23.47 -9.89 11.05
N ALA A 25 -24.52 -10.37 10.39
CA ALA A 25 -25.50 -11.27 10.99
C ALA A 25 -24.86 -12.54 11.58
N THR A 26 -23.92 -13.16 10.85
CA THR A 26 -23.17 -14.33 11.33
C THR A 26 -22.27 -13.99 12.52
N ASN A 27 -21.56 -12.86 12.50
CA ASN A 27 -20.69 -12.45 13.60
C ASN A 27 -21.51 -12.17 14.89
N GLN A 28 -22.64 -11.47 14.76
CA GLN A 28 -23.53 -11.15 15.88
C GLN A 28 -24.28 -12.39 16.40
N ALA A 29 -24.58 -13.36 15.54
CA ALA A 29 -25.15 -14.64 15.95
C ALA A 29 -24.25 -15.37 16.96
N THR A 30 -22.94 -15.42 16.74
CA THR A 30 -21.99 -16.01 17.70
C THR A 30 -21.98 -15.26 19.04
N ARG A 31 -22.07 -13.92 19.03
CA ARG A 31 -22.15 -13.12 20.27
C ARG A 31 -23.42 -13.41 21.06
N ILE A 32 -24.56 -13.50 20.37
CA ILE A 32 -25.85 -13.86 21.00
C ILE A 32 -25.82 -15.29 21.55
N ALA A 33 -25.23 -16.25 20.83
CA ALA A 33 -25.05 -17.63 21.30
C ALA A 33 -24.29 -17.64 22.64
N LYS A 34 -23.14 -16.97 22.70
CA LYS A 34 -22.32 -16.86 23.92
C LYS A 34 -23.09 -16.22 25.06
N MET A 35 -23.80 -15.12 24.80
CA MET A 35 -24.57 -14.40 25.82
C MET A 35 -25.68 -15.26 26.43
N ILE A 36 -26.42 -16.01 25.59
CA ILE A 36 -27.47 -16.93 26.07
C ILE A 36 -26.84 -18.13 26.81
N TYR A 37 -25.75 -18.69 26.29
CA TYR A 37 -25.12 -19.88 26.86
C TYR A 37 -24.42 -19.62 28.20
N GLN A 38 -23.79 -18.46 28.36
CA GLN A 38 -23.11 -18.07 29.61
C GLN A 38 -24.09 -17.72 30.73
N ASN A 39 -25.30 -17.28 30.39
CA ASN A 39 -26.32 -16.96 31.37
C ASN A 39 -27.19 -18.19 31.69
N GLN A 40 -27.00 -18.76 32.87
CA GLN A 40 -27.76 -19.95 33.33
C GLN A 40 -29.28 -19.75 33.34
N LYS A 41 -29.78 -18.50 33.46
CA LYS A 41 -31.22 -18.22 33.41
C LYS A 41 -31.78 -18.28 32.00
N LEU A 42 -30.98 -18.01 30.96
CA LEU A 42 -31.44 -17.97 29.56
C LEU A 42 -31.20 -19.31 28.86
N ARG A 43 -30.10 -19.99 29.21
CA ARG A 43 -29.68 -21.25 28.59
C ARG A 43 -30.76 -22.33 28.70
N GLY A 44 -31.22 -22.83 27.55
CA GLY A 44 -32.26 -23.87 27.46
C GLY A 44 -33.70 -23.35 27.58
N TYR A 45 -33.89 -22.05 27.81
CA TYR A 45 -35.21 -21.43 27.91
C TYR A 45 -35.51 -20.46 26.76
N ILE A 46 -34.50 -19.97 26.07
CA ILE A 46 -34.64 -19.06 24.92
C ILE A 46 -33.87 -19.64 23.75
N THR A 47 -34.48 -19.56 22.58
CA THR A 47 -33.92 -19.99 21.31
C THR A 47 -33.67 -18.80 20.39
N ALA A 48 -32.54 -18.85 19.68
CA ALA A 48 -32.20 -17.89 18.64
C ALA A 48 -31.93 -18.64 17.33
N GLY A 49 -32.33 -18.04 16.21
CA GLY A 49 -32.15 -18.62 14.87
C GLY A 49 -31.57 -17.61 13.87
N LEU A 50 -30.65 -18.07 13.03
CA LEU A 50 -30.10 -17.29 11.92
C LEU A 50 -30.73 -17.74 10.60
N PHE A 51 -31.46 -16.85 9.93
CA PHE A 51 -32.08 -17.13 8.64
C PHE A 51 -31.52 -16.22 7.53
N ILE A 52 -30.43 -16.64 6.90
CA ILE A 52 -29.77 -15.93 5.79
C ILE A 52 -29.76 -16.75 4.49
N GLY A 53 -29.47 -16.10 3.36
CA GLY A 53 -29.61 -16.69 2.03
C GLY A 53 -28.69 -17.88 1.73
N GLN A 54 -27.49 -17.93 2.33
CA GLN A 54 -26.54 -19.03 2.11
C GLN A 54 -26.94 -20.28 2.90
N ASN A 55 -26.75 -21.47 2.32
CA ASN A 55 -26.89 -22.73 3.05
C ASN A 55 -25.55 -23.04 3.73
N GLU A 56 -25.60 -23.44 5.00
CA GLU A 56 -24.41 -23.91 5.72
C GLU A 56 -24.09 -25.35 5.30
N GLN A 57 -22.79 -25.68 5.23
CA GLN A 57 -22.35 -27.05 4.98
C GLN A 57 -22.74 -27.99 6.12
N ASP A 58 -22.71 -27.49 7.36
CA ASP A 58 -23.11 -28.20 8.56
C ASP A 58 -24.03 -27.30 9.41
N PRO A 59 -25.34 -27.27 9.14
CA PRO A 59 -26.27 -26.38 9.81
C PRO A 59 -26.56 -26.83 11.24
N HIS A 60 -26.49 -25.91 12.19
CA HIS A 60 -26.83 -26.15 13.59
C HIS A 60 -28.33 -26.43 13.76
N VAL A 61 -28.61 -27.61 14.31
CA VAL A 61 -29.95 -28.10 14.67
C VAL A 61 -30.44 -27.51 16.00
N GLY A 62 -29.52 -27.11 16.88
CA GLY A 62 -29.78 -26.54 18.21
C GLY A 62 -28.74 -25.48 18.59
N MET A 63 -28.95 -24.80 19.71
CA MET A 63 -27.99 -23.81 20.22
C MET A 63 -26.78 -24.49 20.88
N THR A 64 -25.59 -23.94 20.63
CA THR A 64 -24.32 -24.33 21.25
C THR A 64 -23.69 -23.13 21.97
N SER A 65 -22.47 -23.27 22.51
CA SER A 65 -21.75 -22.14 23.13
C SER A 65 -21.44 -21.01 22.15
N ASP A 66 -21.25 -21.35 20.87
CA ASP A 66 -20.73 -20.43 19.85
C ASP A 66 -21.63 -20.33 18.60
N GLY A 67 -22.72 -21.10 18.56
CA GLY A 67 -23.64 -21.17 17.42
C GLY A 67 -25.11 -21.13 17.84
N ILE A 68 -25.93 -20.47 17.02
CA ILE A 68 -27.40 -20.48 17.11
C ILE A 68 -27.99 -21.40 16.05
N ILE A 69 -29.31 -21.63 16.06
CA ILE A 69 -29.98 -22.54 15.13
C ILE A 69 -29.90 -21.97 13.71
N THR A 70 -29.36 -22.71 12.75
CA THR A 70 -29.20 -22.27 11.35
C THR A 70 -29.87 -23.22 10.35
N ASN A 71 -30.33 -24.38 10.81
CA ASN A 71 -31.09 -25.31 9.98
C ASN A 71 -32.47 -24.74 9.65
N LYS A 72 -32.67 -24.41 8.36
CA LYS A 72 -33.88 -23.73 7.88
C LYS A 72 -35.15 -24.57 7.99
N ASP A 73 -35.07 -25.89 7.98
CA ASP A 73 -36.26 -26.75 8.11
C ASP A 73 -36.70 -26.84 9.57
N ILE A 74 -35.75 -26.86 10.51
CA ILE A 74 -36.03 -26.75 11.94
C ILE A 74 -36.61 -25.38 12.26
N LEU A 75 -36.02 -24.29 11.77
CA LEU A 75 -36.55 -22.94 12.02
C LEU A 75 -37.98 -22.77 11.51
N ARG A 76 -38.36 -23.40 10.39
CA ARG A 76 -39.75 -23.39 9.89
C ARG A 76 -40.70 -24.22 10.74
N GLY A 77 -40.23 -25.38 11.25
CA GLY A 77 -41.05 -26.29 12.04
C GLY A 77 -41.23 -25.81 13.48
N ASN A 78 -40.19 -25.23 14.06
CA ASN A 78 -40.11 -24.69 15.41
C ASN A 78 -39.48 -23.28 15.34
N PRO A 79 -40.29 -22.23 15.13
CA PRO A 79 -39.81 -20.86 15.06
C PRO A 79 -39.05 -20.45 16.33
N PRO A 80 -37.91 -19.74 16.23
CA PRO A 80 -37.14 -19.32 17.39
C PRO A 80 -37.77 -18.11 18.08
N ASP A 81 -37.46 -17.89 19.36
CA ASP A 81 -37.86 -16.67 20.09
C ASP A 81 -37.25 -15.41 19.46
N ILE A 82 -35.99 -15.52 19.02
CA ILE A 82 -35.22 -14.43 18.40
C ILE A 82 -34.80 -14.84 16.99
N LEU A 83 -35.30 -14.14 15.98
CA LEU A 83 -34.93 -14.34 14.59
C LEU A 83 -33.90 -13.30 14.15
N LEU A 84 -32.72 -13.76 13.75
CA LEU A 84 -31.69 -12.94 13.10
C LEU A 84 -31.81 -13.14 11.58
N THR A 85 -31.92 -12.05 10.84
CA THR A 85 -32.00 -12.11 9.38
C THR A 85 -31.46 -10.83 8.72
N ASN A 86 -31.60 -10.71 7.41
CA ASN A 86 -31.40 -9.47 6.67
C ASN A 86 -32.71 -9.07 5.98
N TYR A 87 -32.84 -7.81 5.57
CA TYR A 87 -34.11 -7.30 5.02
C TYR A 87 -34.58 -8.06 3.76
N LYS A 88 -33.67 -8.46 2.86
CA LYS A 88 -34.01 -9.26 1.67
C LYS A 88 -34.55 -10.62 2.03
N MET A 89 -33.97 -11.25 3.05
CA MET A 89 -34.41 -12.57 3.52
C MET A 89 -35.73 -12.48 4.27
N LEU A 90 -35.94 -11.42 5.04
CA LEU A 90 -37.24 -11.15 5.66
C LEU A 90 -38.35 -11.00 4.60
N ASP A 91 -38.08 -10.26 3.51
CA ASP A 91 -39.01 -10.15 2.38
C ASP A 91 -39.32 -11.52 1.75
N TYR A 92 -38.30 -12.36 1.53
CA TYR A 92 -38.51 -13.73 1.06
C TYR A 92 -39.31 -14.61 2.03
N LEU A 93 -39.15 -14.41 3.34
CA LEU A 93 -39.88 -15.18 4.36
C LEU A 93 -41.38 -14.87 4.35
N LEU A 94 -41.80 -13.70 3.85
CA LEU A 94 -43.21 -13.34 3.69
C LEU A 94 -43.81 -13.93 2.40
N ILE A 95 -43.02 -13.96 1.31
CA ILE A 95 -43.50 -14.34 -0.04
C ILE A 95 -43.45 -15.86 -0.31
N ARG A 96 -42.59 -16.63 0.38
CA ARG A 96 -42.38 -18.05 0.06
C ARG A 96 -43.35 -18.97 0.80
N VAL A 97 -44.09 -19.79 0.05
CA VAL A 97 -45.06 -20.76 0.59
C VAL A 97 -44.45 -21.66 1.67
N LYS A 98 -43.27 -22.25 1.43
CA LYS A 98 -42.57 -23.08 2.43
C LYS A 98 -42.23 -22.37 3.74
N ASP A 99 -42.05 -21.05 3.70
CA ASP A 99 -41.65 -20.24 4.86
C ASP A 99 -42.87 -19.75 5.65
N ARG A 100 -44.10 -19.91 5.13
CA ARG A 100 -45.37 -19.57 5.81
C ARG A 100 -45.48 -20.16 7.23
N LYS A 101 -45.02 -21.39 7.42
CA LYS A 101 -45.06 -22.09 8.73
C LYS A 101 -44.35 -21.32 9.84
N LEU A 102 -43.35 -20.50 9.49
CA LEU A 102 -42.61 -19.68 10.43
C LEU A 102 -43.52 -18.71 11.21
N TRP A 103 -44.60 -18.26 10.57
CA TRP A 103 -45.49 -17.21 11.08
C TRP A 103 -46.82 -17.76 11.63
N GLN A 104 -47.10 -19.06 11.49
CA GLN A 104 -48.42 -19.64 11.80
C GLN A 104 -48.82 -19.52 13.27
N ASN A 105 -47.85 -19.59 14.18
CA ASN A 105 -48.07 -19.53 15.62
C ASN A 105 -47.82 -18.13 16.20
N ASN A 106 -47.62 -17.11 15.35
CA ASN A 106 -47.42 -15.74 15.82
C ASN A 106 -48.78 -15.05 16.02
N ASP A 107 -49.24 -14.98 17.27
CA ASP A 107 -50.36 -14.12 17.65
C ASP A 107 -50.01 -12.64 17.50
N PRO A 108 -51.01 -11.73 17.34
CA PRO A 108 -50.81 -10.27 17.21
C PRO A 108 -49.97 -9.58 18.30
N LYS A 109 -49.72 -10.26 19.43
CA LYS A 109 -48.95 -9.75 20.57
C LYS A 109 -47.60 -10.44 20.76
N SER A 110 -47.28 -11.43 19.93
CA SER A 110 -46.08 -12.27 20.10
C SER A 110 -44.81 -11.48 19.78
N LEU A 111 -44.78 -10.84 18.60
CA LEU A 111 -43.64 -10.03 18.16
C LEU A 111 -43.67 -8.67 18.85
N LYS A 112 -42.73 -8.45 19.78
CA LYS A 112 -42.64 -7.19 20.53
C LYS A 112 -41.46 -6.33 20.13
N TYR A 113 -40.34 -6.93 19.68
CA TYR A 113 -39.11 -6.19 19.38
C TYR A 113 -38.73 -6.29 17.91
N LEU A 114 -38.43 -5.15 17.31
CA LEU A 114 -37.86 -5.06 15.97
C LEU A 114 -36.60 -4.20 16.02
N VAL A 115 -35.45 -4.84 15.85
CA VAL A 115 -34.15 -4.19 15.91
C VAL A 115 -33.59 -4.11 14.49
N VAL A 116 -33.20 -2.92 14.05
CA VAL A 116 -32.48 -2.69 12.79
C VAL A 116 -31.09 -2.20 13.14
N ASP A 117 -30.10 -3.06 12.89
CA ASP A 117 -28.70 -2.71 13.13
C ASP A 117 -28.13 -1.90 11.96
N GLU A 118 -27.19 -1.00 12.25
CA GLU A 118 -26.54 -0.10 11.28
C GLU A 118 -27.57 0.65 10.42
N LEU A 119 -28.57 1.27 11.07
CA LEU A 119 -29.72 1.89 10.44
C LEU A 119 -29.32 2.92 9.37
N HIS A 120 -28.19 3.60 9.55
CA HIS A 120 -27.66 4.57 8.57
C HIS A 120 -27.36 3.97 7.18
N THR A 121 -27.20 2.64 7.08
CA THR A 121 -26.97 1.97 5.79
C THR A 121 -28.23 1.87 4.94
N PHE A 122 -29.41 2.06 5.55
CA PHE A 122 -30.71 1.98 4.91
C PHE A 122 -31.17 3.36 4.43
N ASP A 123 -30.55 3.85 3.37
CA ASP A 123 -30.85 5.15 2.76
C ASP A 123 -31.54 5.00 1.39
N GLY A 124 -32.26 6.05 1.00
CA GLY A 124 -32.93 6.18 -0.30
C GLY A 124 -33.82 4.99 -0.62
N ALA A 125 -33.54 4.30 -1.73
CA ALA A 125 -34.34 3.17 -2.19
C ALA A 125 -34.31 1.97 -1.24
N GLN A 126 -33.16 1.67 -0.63
CA GLN A 126 -33.04 0.54 0.30
C GLN A 126 -33.76 0.82 1.62
N GLY A 127 -33.64 2.04 2.15
CA GLY A 127 -34.41 2.48 3.31
C GLY A 127 -35.91 2.43 3.06
N THR A 128 -36.35 2.89 1.89
CA THR A 128 -37.76 2.84 1.50
C THR A 128 -38.27 1.40 1.38
N ASP A 129 -37.46 0.49 0.82
CA ASP A 129 -37.79 -0.94 0.78
C ASP A 129 -37.96 -1.55 2.18
N LEU A 130 -37.04 -1.23 3.10
CA LEU A 130 -37.15 -1.67 4.49
C LEU A 130 -38.43 -1.11 5.14
N ALA A 131 -38.72 0.17 4.93
CA ALA A 131 -39.88 0.83 5.50
C ALA A 131 -41.22 0.21 5.02
N CYS A 132 -41.32 -0.09 3.72
CA CYS A 132 -42.48 -0.80 3.17
C CYS A 132 -42.55 -2.26 3.65
N LEU A 133 -41.40 -2.94 3.77
CA LEU A 133 -41.33 -4.30 4.29
C LEU A 133 -41.79 -4.40 5.74
N ILE A 134 -41.41 -3.47 6.61
CA ILE A 134 -41.84 -3.43 8.01
C ILE A 134 -43.36 -3.26 8.08
N ARG A 135 -43.93 -2.38 7.26
CA ARG A 135 -45.39 -2.20 7.12
C ARG A 135 -46.10 -3.48 6.69
N ARG A 136 -45.57 -4.17 5.67
CA ARG A 136 -46.07 -5.47 5.21
C ARG A 136 -46.00 -6.54 6.30
N LEU A 137 -44.91 -6.57 7.08
CA LEU A 137 -44.76 -7.49 8.21
C LEU A 137 -45.80 -7.21 9.30
N LYS A 138 -46.05 -5.94 9.65
CA LYS A 138 -47.06 -5.55 10.63
C LYS A 138 -48.45 -6.01 10.23
N ASP A 139 -48.82 -5.80 8.97
CA ASP A 139 -50.11 -6.28 8.43
C ASP A 139 -50.18 -7.81 8.38
N ARG A 140 -49.10 -8.49 7.95
CA ARG A 140 -49.04 -9.95 7.91
C ARG A 140 -49.31 -10.59 9.27
N LEU A 141 -48.81 -9.98 10.34
CA LEU A 141 -48.98 -10.48 11.71
C LEU A 141 -50.17 -9.84 12.45
N ASN A 142 -50.97 -9.02 11.76
CA ASN A 142 -52.09 -8.27 12.33
C ASN A 142 -51.71 -7.50 13.62
N LEU A 143 -50.52 -6.88 13.64
CA LEU A 143 -50.02 -6.21 14.83
C LEU A 143 -50.87 -4.97 15.16
N PRO A 144 -51.18 -4.72 16.44
CA PRO A 144 -51.81 -3.46 16.85
C PRO A 144 -50.93 -2.26 16.52
N GLN A 145 -51.54 -1.09 16.32
CA GLN A 145 -50.80 0.17 16.23
C GLN A 145 -50.01 0.43 17.51
N GLN A 146 -48.81 1.01 17.41
CA GLN A 146 -47.97 1.35 18.58
C GLN A 146 -47.61 0.14 19.44
N HIS A 147 -47.56 -1.05 18.84
CA HIS A 147 -47.24 -2.28 19.54
C HIS A 147 -45.73 -2.55 19.59
N LEU A 148 -44.99 -2.32 18.51
CA LEU A 148 -43.59 -2.70 18.43
C LEU A 148 -42.69 -1.76 19.24
N CYS A 149 -41.75 -2.33 19.98
CA CYS A 149 -40.57 -1.63 20.47
C CYS A 149 -39.49 -1.70 19.38
N CYS A 150 -39.34 -0.60 18.65
CA CYS A 150 -38.41 -0.47 17.55
C CYS A 150 -37.08 0.11 18.05
N VAL A 151 -35.96 -0.51 17.65
CA VAL A 151 -34.62 -0.06 18.01
C VAL A 151 -33.79 0.07 16.75
N GLY A 152 -33.23 1.25 16.51
CA GLY A 152 -32.25 1.52 15.47
C GLY A 152 -30.90 1.83 16.08
N THR A 153 -29.85 1.13 15.67
CA THR A 153 -28.47 1.44 16.08
C THR A 153 -27.72 2.06 14.90
N SER A 154 -26.88 3.06 15.16
CA SER A 154 -25.98 3.61 14.16
C SER A 154 -24.78 4.26 14.84
N ALA A 155 -23.58 4.06 14.26
CA ALA A 155 -22.34 4.67 14.73
C ALA A 155 -22.25 6.18 14.42
N THR A 156 -23.07 6.67 13.51
CA THR A 156 -23.02 8.03 12.96
C THR A 156 -24.45 8.50 12.79
N ILE A 157 -24.97 9.14 13.83
CA ILE A 157 -26.27 9.82 13.82
C ILE A 157 -25.96 11.31 13.97
N GLY A 158 -26.65 12.13 13.18
CA GLY A 158 -26.34 13.56 13.00
C GLY A 158 -26.25 14.37 14.29
N SER A 159 -25.73 15.59 14.17
CA SER A 159 -25.56 16.53 15.29
C SER A 159 -26.88 16.86 15.99
N ASP A 160 -26.83 17.42 17.21
CA ASP A 160 -28.01 17.86 17.97
C ASP A 160 -28.99 18.75 17.16
N LYS A 161 -28.49 19.43 16.14
CA LYS A 161 -29.27 20.27 15.22
C LYS A 161 -30.19 19.50 14.26
N GLU A 162 -30.05 18.18 14.16
CA GLU A 162 -30.77 17.34 13.19
C GLU A 162 -31.62 16.22 13.83
N ILE A 163 -31.84 16.30 15.15
CA ILE A 163 -32.68 15.34 15.88
C ILE A 163 -34.08 15.25 15.27
N GLU A 164 -34.70 16.37 14.88
CA GLU A 164 -36.02 16.36 14.24
C GLU A 164 -36.05 15.54 12.94
N LYS A 165 -35.03 15.68 12.09
CA LYS A 165 -34.93 14.92 10.84
C LYS A 165 -34.69 13.45 11.09
N LEU A 166 -33.85 13.12 12.09
CA LEU A 166 -33.64 11.75 12.52
C LEU A 166 -34.94 11.11 12.99
N LEU A 167 -35.68 11.79 13.87
CA LEU A 167 -36.96 11.33 14.40
C LEU A 167 -37.96 11.08 13.25
N ALA A 168 -38.06 12.01 12.30
CA ALA A 168 -38.89 11.83 11.11
C ALA A 168 -38.46 10.59 10.30
N TYR A 169 -37.17 10.43 10.02
CA TYR A 169 -36.64 9.28 9.30
C TYR A 169 -36.94 7.95 10.01
N VAL A 170 -36.68 7.82 11.32
CA VAL A 170 -36.93 6.57 12.05
C VAL A 170 -38.43 6.28 12.17
N THR A 171 -39.26 7.32 12.35
CA THR A 171 -40.72 7.17 12.32
C THR A 171 -41.19 6.68 10.95
N ASP A 172 -40.67 7.22 9.86
CA ASP A 172 -41.03 6.78 8.52
C ASP A 172 -40.58 5.33 8.24
N VAL A 173 -39.39 4.95 8.69
CA VAL A 173 -38.87 3.58 8.54
C VAL A 173 -39.71 2.57 9.32
N PHE A 174 -39.91 2.80 10.62
CA PHE A 174 -40.55 1.83 11.50
C PHE A 174 -42.08 1.90 11.51
N ASN A 175 -42.66 3.01 11.04
CA ASN A 175 -44.09 3.32 11.17
C ASN A 175 -44.55 3.27 12.65
N GLU A 176 -43.74 3.84 13.55
CA GLU A 176 -43.99 3.96 14.99
C GLU A 176 -43.59 5.36 15.49
N PRO A 177 -44.22 5.88 16.56
CA PRO A 177 -43.86 7.18 17.13
C PRO A 177 -42.50 7.11 17.86
N PHE A 178 -41.66 8.12 17.63
CA PHE A 178 -40.44 8.37 18.38
C PHE A 178 -40.42 9.81 18.86
N ASP A 179 -39.94 10.02 20.09
CA ASP A 179 -39.75 11.33 20.72
C ASP A 179 -38.27 11.56 21.05
N GLU A 180 -37.93 12.77 21.50
CA GLU A 180 -36.52 13.14 21.79
C GLU A 180 -35.87 12.23 22.84
N VAL A 181 -36.64 11.73 23.82
CA VAL A 181 -36.11 10.82 24.85
C VAL A 181 -35.78 9.43 24.33
N SER A 182 -36.27 9.09 23.13
CA SER A 182 -35.90 7.86 22.43
C SER A 182 -34.50 7.93 21.81
N VAL A 183 -33.92 9.14 21.67
CA VAL A 183 -32.60 9.34 21.09
C VAL A 183 -31.54 9.23 22.19
N ILE A 184 -30.75 8.16 22.13
CA ILE A 184 -29.65 7.93 23.06
C ILE A 184 -28.33 8.23 22.34
N THR A 185 -27.67 9.32 22.74
CA THR A 185 -26.36 9.75 22.21
C THR A 185 -25.22 9.44 23.19
N GLU A 186 -23.99 9.69 22.76
CA GLU A 186 -22.83 9.64 23.66
C GLU A 186 -22.77 10.88 24.57
N ASP A 187 -22.35 10.69 25.81
CA ASP A 187 -22.06 11.78 26.74
C ASP A 187 -20.57 12.16 26.63
N ARG A 188 -20.28 13.44 26.40
CA ARG A 188 -18.92 13.96 26.20
C ARG A 188 -18.52 14.84 27.37
N ILE A 189 -17.48 14.44 28.07
CA ILE A 189 -16.89 15.24 29.14
C ILE A 189 -16.22 16.48 28.54
N SER A 190 -16.63 17.66 28.99
CA SER A 190 -16.00 18.91 28.56
C SER A 190 -14.58 19.05 29.11
N VAL A 191 -13.74 19.88 28.48
CA VAL A 191 -12.37 20.12 28.97
C VAL A 191 -12.35 20.62 30.42
N SER A 192 -13.30 21.49 30.79
CA SER A 192 -13.41 22.02 32.15
C SER A 192 -13.80 20.96 33.17
N GLU A 193 -14.71 20.04 32.82
CA GLU A 193 -15.08 18.92 33.68
C GLU A 193 -13.95 17.90 33.81
N TYR A 194 -13.25 17.60 32.70
CA TYR A 194 -12.14 16.66 32.70
C TYR A 194 -10.97 17.14 33.56
N LEU A 195 -10.71 18.45 33.57
CA LEU A 195 -9.66 19.07 34.37
C LEU A 195 -10.13 19.51 35.77
N ALA A 196 -11.38 19.21 36.14
CA ALA A 196 -11.93 19.63 37.43
C ALA A 196 -11.13 19.00 38.58
N GLY A 197 -10.56 19.84 39.44
CA GLY A 197 -9.76 19.41 40.59
C GLY A 197 -8.28 19.12 40.29
N ALA A 198 -7.83 19.25 39.04
CA ALA A 198 -6.42 19.11 38.68
C ALA A 198 -5.67 20.44 38.85
N ALA A 199 -4.95 20.60 39.97
CA ALA A 199 -4.10 21.77 40.20
C ALA A 199 -2.82 21.69 39.35
N ILE A 200 -2.40 22.83 38.77
CA ILE A 200 -1.16 22.93 38.01
C ILE A 200 0.02 22.90 38.99
N GLU A 201 0.88 21.91 38.87
CA GLU A 201 2.13 21.77 39.63
C GLU A 201 3.38 21.94 38.73
N TYR A 202 3.24 21.73 37.42
CA TYR A 202 4.35 21.78 36.46
C TYR A 202 4.08 22.76 35.31
N THR A 203 5.09 23.58 34.99
CA THR A 203 4.99 24.63 33.95
C THR A 203 6.14 24.63 32.94
N GLU A 204 7.18 23.85 33.20
CA GLU A 204 8.38 23.78 32.37
C GLU A 204 8.06 23.20 30.98
N ILE A 205 8.84 23.61 29.98
CA ILE A 205 8.80 23.02 28.63
C ILE A 205 10.23 22.66 28.19
N PRO A 206 10.41 21.65 27.32
CA PRO A 206 11.72 21.35 26.73
C PRO A 206 12.29 22.57 25.99
N SER A 207 13.60 22.81 26.14
CA SER A 207 14.31 23.93 25.49
C SER A 207 14.97 23.49 24.18
N GLU A 208 15.43 24.41 23.34
CA GLU A 208 16.12 24.08 22.08
C GLU A 208 17.35 23.19 22.28
N ASN A 209 18.04 23.31 23.42
CA ASN A 209 19.15 22.44 23.80
C ASN A 209 18.76 20.95 23.89
N ASN A 210 17.45 20.66 24.00
CA ASN A 210 16.89 19.31 24.07
C ASN A 210 16.44 18.78 22.71
N SER A 211 16.65 19.50 21.59
CA SER A 211 16.13 19.14 20.26
C SER A 211 16.44 17.69 19.85
N LEU A 212 17.67 17.20 20.08
CA LEU A 212 18.02 15.81 19.80
C LEU A 212 17.29 14.82 20.71
N ALA A 213 17.16 15.12 22.00
CA ALA A 213 16.53 14.25 22.99
C ALA A 213 15.01 14.10 22.79
N LEU A 214 14.37 15.05 22.08
CA LEU A 214 12.96 14.97 21.70
C LEU A 214 12.70 13.99 20.55
N ARG A 215 13.73 13.62 19.78
CA ARG A 215 13.53 12.79 18.59
C ARG A 215 13.56 11.30 18.94
N PRO A 216 12.53 10.52 18.56
CA PRO A 216 12.46 9.11 18.91
C PRO A 216 13.58 8.28 18.26
N ASP A 217 14.10 8.72 17.11
CA ASP A 217 15.16 7.99 16.39
C ASP A 217 16.50 7.91 17.15
N GLN A 218 16.66 8.66 18.25
CA GLN A 218 17.84 8.58 19.13
C GLN A 218 17.79 7.42 20.15
N TYR A 219 16.66 6.72 20.29
CA TYR A 219 16.45 5.76 21.38
C TYR A 219 16.16 4.37 20.87
N ASP A 220 16.78 3.34 21.46
CA ASP A 220 16.64 1.98 20.95
C ASP A 220 15.27 1.32 21.14
N ASP A 221 14.48 1.83 22.09
CA ASP A 221 13.17 1.33 22.43
C ASP A 221 12.23 2.47 22.87
N SER A 222 10.93 2.18 22.83
CA SER A 222 9.87 3.13 23.19
C SER A 222 9.87 3.50 24.67
N MET A 223 10.28 2.60 25.56
CA MET A 223 10.21 2.83 27.00
C MET A 223 11.28 3.82 27.46
N ASN A 224 12.50 3.69 26.95
CA ASN A 224 13.59 4.63 27.20
C ASN A 224 13.27 6.01 26.64
N TYR A 225 12.71 6.07 25.41
CA TYR A 225 12.22 7.34 24.86
C TYR A 225 11.20 8.00 25.80
N LEU A 226 10.18 7.27 26.27
CA LEU A 226 9.13 7.81 27.15
C LEU A 226 9.66 8.27 28.52
N LYS A 227 10.61 7.54 29.12
CA LYS A 227 11.25 7.94 30.39
C LYS A 227 12.05 9.23 30.25
N GLU A 228 12.76 9.38 29.14
CA GLU A 228 13.50 10.59 28.83
C GLU A 228 12.56 11.76 28.54
N GLN A 229 11.47 11.53 27.80
CA GLN A 229 10.44 12.54 27.59
C GLN A 229 9.85 13.00 28.93
N TYR A 230 9.48 12.08 29.83
CA TYR A 230 9.02 12.44 31.16
C TYR A 230 10.04 13.32 31.89
N SER A 231 11.32 12.95 31.86
CA SER A 231 12.38 13.71 32.54
C SER A 231 12.54 15.12 31.97
N LEU A 232 12.36 15.32 30.67
CA LEU A 232 12.41 16.63 30.02
C LEU A 232 11.26 17.56 30.47
N TRP A 233 10.05 17.01 30.60
CA TRP A 233 8.84 17.74 30.97
C TRP A 233 8.73 18.02 32.47
N PHE A 234 9.09 17.05 33.32
CA PHE A 234 8.87 17.14 34.77
C PHE A 234 10.14 17.49 35.57
N LYS A 235 11.32 17.56 34.91
CA LYS A 235 12.64 17.81 35.54
C LYS A 235 13.03 16.81 36.63
N GLU A 236 12.42 15.64 36.63
CA GLU A 236 12.74 14.52 37.51
C GLU A 236 12.59 13.18 36.78
N ALA A 237 13.30 12.15 37.26
CA ALA A 237 13.17 10.82 36.70
C ALA A 237 11.83 10.18 37.11
N PHE A 238 11.20 9.46 36.17
CA PHE A 238 9.97 8.73 36.46
C PHE A 238 10.22 7.59 37.46
N LYS A 239 9.52 7.63 38.61
CA LYS A 239 9.71 6.66 39.71
C LYS A 239 8.91 5.36 39.55
N GLY A 240 7.89 5.34 38.69
CA GLY A 240 7.02 4.17 38.47
C GLY A 240 7.53 3.21 37.39
N ASP A 241 6.85 2.08 37.25
CA ASP A 241 7.07 1.14 36.14
C ASP A 241 6.06 1.38 35.01
N LEU A 242 6.54 1.95 33.91
CA LEU A 242 5.73 2.21 32.70
C LEU A 242 5.22 0.92 32.02
N THR A 243 5.83 -0.23 32.30
CA THR A 243 5.31 -1.50 31.77
C THR A 243 4.07 -1.99 32.52
N ALA A 244 3.91 -1.56 33.77
CA ALA A 244 2.76 -1.90 34.62
C ALA A 244 1.64 -0.86 34.49
N ILE A 245 0.38 -1.32 34.63
CA ILE A 245 -0.80 -0.44 34.54
C ILE A 245 -0.74 0.69 35.57
N GLY A 246 -0.32 0.39 36.81
CA GLY A 246 -0.19 1.39 37.88
C GLY A 246 0.79 2.52 37.55
N GLY A 247 1.90 2.22 36.86
CA GLY A 247 2.81 3.27 36.40
C GLY A 247 2.23 4.12 35.28
N ARG A 248 1.44 3.54 34.37
CA ARG A 248 0.74 4.29 33.33
C ARG A 248 -0.36 5.21 33.88
N ILE A 249 -1.02 4.78 34.96
CA ILE A 249 -1.97 5.62 35.70
C ILE A 249 -1.24 6.79 36.39
N ALA A 250 -0.12 6.51 37.06
CA ALA A 250 0.70 7.55 37.69
C ALA A 250 1.23 8.58 36.67
N LEU A 251 1.60 8.13 35.46
CA LEU A 251 1.96 9.02 34.36
C LEU A 251 0.79 9.96 34.00
N GLY A 252 -0.42 9.45 33.82
CA GLY A 252 -1.62 10.25 33.53
C GLY A 252 -1.91 11.27 34.63
N GLN A 253 -1.78 10.88 35.90
CA GLN A 253 -1.94 11.77 37.05
C GLN A 253 -0.94 12.93 37.06
N ASN A 254 0.30 12.69 36.63
CA ASN A 254 1.31 13.75 36.51
C ASN A 254 1.05 14.66 35.31
N ILE A 255 0.62 14.12 34.17
CA ILE A 255 0.24 14.91 32.99
C ILE A 255 -0.92 15.86 33.30
N LEU A 256 -1.93 15.41 34.08
CA LEU A 256 -3.05 16.25 34.52
C LEU A 256 -2.61 17.52 35.27
N LYS A 257 -1.43 17.51 35.87
CA LYS A 257 -0.88 18.63 36.65
C LYS A 257 -0.02 19.59 35.82
N HIS A 258 0.09 19.37 34.50
CA HIS A 258 1.00 20.12 33.64
C HIS A 258 0.29 21.22 32.85
N ARG A 259 0.81 22.46 32.90
CA ARG A 259 0.21 23.64 32.22
C ARG A 259 0.12 23.47 30.70
N PHE A 260 1.17 22.95 30.06
CA PHE A 260 1.17 22.71 28.61
C PHE A 260 0.02 21.79 28.17
N PHE A 261 -0.26 20.74 28.96
CA PHE A 261 -1.35 19.80 28.68
C PHE A 261 -2.72 20.49 28.77
N HIS A 262 -2.94 21.33 29.78
CA HIS A 262 -4.16 22.14 29.91
C HIS A 262 -4.36 23.04 28.67
N ASN A 263 -3.31 23.77 28.28
CA ASN A 263 -3.35 24.63 27.09
C ASN A 263 -3.66 23.85 25.82
N LEU A 264 -3.03 22.68 25.63
CA LEU A 264 -3.27 21.81 24.49
C LEU A 264 -4.75 21.40 24.41
N LEU A 265 -5.35 20.98 25.53
CA LEU A 265 -6.78 20.64 25.58
C LEU A 265 -7.68 21.85 25.32
N TYR A 266 -7.36 23.02 25.87
CA TYR A 266 -8.14 24.25 25.66
C TYR A 266 -8.05 24.81 24.25
N ILE A 267 -6.95 24.56 23.52
CA ILE A 267 -6.83 24.92 22.10
C ILE A 267 -7.63 23.94 21.25
N LEU A 268 -7.45 22.63 21.47
CA LEU A 268 -8.09 21.60 20.66
C LEU A 268 -9.61 21.57 20.88
N ARG A 269 -10.10 21.63 22.12
CA ARG A 269 -11.54 21.57 22.48
C ARG A 269 -12.31 20.46 21.75
N GLY A 270 -11.67 19.30 21.55
CA GLY A 270 -12.25 18.17 20.82
C GLY A 270 -12.37 18.37 19.30
N LYS A 271 -11.79 19.43 18.74
CA LYS A 271 -11.72 19.69 17.30
C LYS A 271 -10.41 19.17 16.71
N VAL A 272 -10.48 18.84 15.42
CA VAL A 272 -9.31 18.51 14.62
C VAL A 272 -8.64 19.80 14.16
N THR A 273 -7.30 19.78 14.11
CA THR A 273 -6.51 20.91 13.61
C THR A 273 -5.20 20.40 13.01
N THR A 274 -4.60 21.20 12.13
CA THR A 274 -3.27 20.92 11.56
C THR A 274 -2.16 21.24 12.57
N MET A 275 -0.99 20.61 12.41
CA MET A 275 0.18 20.92 13.24
C MET A 275 0.59 22.41 13.13
N GLN A 276 0.49 22.98 11.93
CA GLN A 276 0.77 24.39 11.66
C GLN A 276 -0.17 25.33 12.42
N ASN A 277 -1.48 25.04 12.40
CA ASN A 277 -2.47 25.83 13.12
C ASN A 277 -2.26 25.69 14.64
N LEU A 278 -1.97 24.47 15.13
CA LEU A 278 -1.69 24.24 16.55
C LEU A 278 -0.45 25.01 17.04
N ILE A 279 0.65 24.98 16.28
CA ILE A 279 1.86 25.76 16.59
C ILE A 279 1.53 27.27 16.59
N SER A 280 0.77 27.74 15.60
CA SER A 280 0.36 29.14 15.51
C SER A 280 -0.46 29.60 16.73
N GLU A 281 -1.39 28.77 17.21
CA GLU A 281 -2.15 29.05 18.44
C GLU A 281 -1.27 29.02 19.70
N LEU A 282 -0.30 28.10 19.78
CA LEU A 282 0.64 28.04 20.90
C LEU A 282 1.59 29.26 20.93
N ILE A 283 1.97 29.81 19.77
CA ILE A 283 2.70 31.09 19.68
C ILE A 283 1.81 32.24 20.19
N ARG A 284 0.53 32.29 19.78
CA ARG A 284 -0.42 33.35 20.20
C ARG A 284 -0.60 33.43 21.71
N ILE A 285 -0.55 32.30 22.42
CA ILE A 285 -0.63 32.26 23.89
C ILE A 285 0.75 32.27 24.57
N SER A 286 1.81 32.63 23.84
CA SER A 286 3.19 32.79 24.32
C SER A 286 3.81 31.53 24.94
N ILE A 287 3.44 30.34 24.43
CA ILE A 287 4.11 29.09 24.79
C ILE A 287 5.38 28.89 23.94
N PHE A 288 5.33 29.26 22.66
CA PHE A 288 6.48 29.30 21.77
C PHE A 288 6.81 30.74 21.36
N GLN A 289 8.06 30.97 20.96
CA GLN A 289 8.51 32.24 20.38
C GLN A 289 8.05 32.34 18.92
N GLU A 290 7.87 33.57 18.40
CA GLU A 290 7.40 33.79 17.01
C GLU A 290 8.38 33.26 15.96
N ASP A 291 9.67 33.24 16.26
CA ASP A 291 10.76 32.79 15.40
C ASP A 291 11.23 31.36 15.70
N ALA A 292 10.51 30.62 16.56
CA ALA A 292 10.84 29.25 16.90
C ALA A 292 10.78 28.32 15.67
N ASP A 293 11.74 27.38 15.60
CA ASP A 293 11.78 26.39 14.53
C ASP A 293 10.54 25.48 14.57
N GLU A 294 9.81 25.40 13.46
CA GLU A 294 8.56 24.64 13.34
C GLU A 294 8.77 23.14 13.61
N ILE A 295 9.93 22.60 13.21
CA ILE A 295 10.28 21.19 13.46
C ILE A 295 10.46 20.95 14.96
N PHE A 296 11.21 21.83 15.64
CA PHE A 296 11.37 21.75 17.09
C PHE A 296 10.04 21.88 17.84
N CYS A 297 9.17 22.81 17.45
CA CYS A 297 7.83 22.94 18.03
C CYS A 297 6.99 21.67 17.83
N ALA A 298 7.04 21.06 16.63
CA ALA A 298 6.36 19.80 16.35
C ALA A 298 6.93 18.64 17.19
N ASP A 299 8.25 18.57 17.37
CA ASP A 299 8.92 17.57 18.22
C ASP A 299 8.48 17.68 19.69
N ILE A 300 8.29 18.90 20.23
CA ILE A 300 7.71 19.13 21.57
C ILE A 300 6.28 18.60 21.64
N ILE A 301 5.42 18.96 20.70
CA ILE A 301 4.02 18.50 20.68
C ILE A 301 3.97 16.97 20.60
N ASN A 302 4.77 16.37 19.72
CA ASN A 302 4.87 14.92 19.56
C ASN A 302 5.37 14.23 20.84
N SER A 303 6.32 14.83 21.57
CA SER A 303 6.81 14.34 22.85
C SER A 303 5.68 14.26 23.90
N MET A 304 4.89 15.33 24.05
CA MET A 304 3.73 15.33 24.96
C MET A 304 2.66 14.32 24.50
N CYS A 305 2.35 14.28 23.21
CA CYS A 305 1.40 13.31 22.65
C CYS A 305 1.84 11.86 22.89
N ALA A 306 3.14 11.56 22.82
CA ALA A 306 3.66 10.22 23.11
C ALA A 306 3.43 9.82 24.58
N LEU A 307 3.62 10.75 25.52
CA LEU A 307 3.31 10.52 26.94
C LEU A 307 1.81 10.29 27.16
N ILE A 308 0.95 11.11 26.52
CA ILE A 308 -0.53 10.99 26.59
C ILE A 308 -0.98 9.63 26.03
N SER A 309 -0.50 9.24 24.85
CA SER A 309 -0.85 7.97 24.20
C SER A 309 -0.54 6.75 25.06
N PHE A 310 0.48 6.84 25.90
CA PHE A 310 0.91 5.74 26.76
C PHE A 310 0.21 5.73 28.14
N ALA A 311 -0.28 6.88 28.59
CA ALA A 311 -0.96 7.02 29.88
C ALA A 311 -2.31 6.28 29.95
N ARG A 312 -2.76 5.95 31.17
CA ARG A 312 -4.04 5.29 31.45
C ARG A 312 -4.81 6.02 32.54
N SER A 313 -6.13 5.93 32.52
CA SER A 313 -7.00 6.61 33.51
C SER A 313 -7.32 5.74 34.73
N ASP A 314 -7.40 4.42 34.57
CA ASP A 314 -7.80 3.50 35.64
C ASP A 314 -7.18 2.09 35.54
N GLU A 315 -7.49 1.25 36.52
CA GLU A 315 -7.05 -0.15 36.60
C GLU A 315 -7.73 -1.05 35.55
N HIS A 316 -8.82 -0.59 34.93
CA HIS A 316 -9.47 -1.26 33.80
C HIS A 316 -8.73 -1.03 32.47
N ASN A 317 -7.57 -0.38 32.50
CA ASN A 317 -6.73 -0.08 31.34
C ASN A 317 -7.43 0.82 30.32
N MET A 318 -8.34 1.68 30.79
CA MET A 318 -8.94 2.71 29.95
C MET A 318 -7.89 3.72 29.49
N PRO A 319 -7.93 4.16 28.21
CA PRO A 319 -7.01 5.17 27.72
C PRO A 319 -7.17 6.47 28.50
N PHE A 320 -6.04 7.15 28.75
CA PHE A 320 -6.08 8.47 29.40
C PHE A 320 -6.84 9.49 28.55
N LEU A 321 -6.53 9.54 27.26
CA LEU A 321 -7.27 10.22 26.20
C LEU A 321 -7.18 9.42 24.91
N ASN A 322 -8.18 9.56 24.03
CA ASN A 322 -8.09 9.04 22.68
C ASN A 322 -7.19 9.97 21.84
N VAL A 323 -6.09 9.43 21.31
CA VAL A 323 -5.14 10.18 20.49
C VAL A 323 -5.25 9.70 19.04
N ARG A 324 -5.69 10.58 18.15
CA ARG A 324 -5.83 10.29 16.72
C ARG A 324 -4.91 11.18 15.90
N TYR A 325 -3.89 10.58 15.30
CA TYR A 325 -2.97 11.23 14.38
C TYR A 325 -3.37 10.91 12.94
N GLN A 326 -3.51 11.92 12.10
CA GLN A 326 -3.97 11.77 10.71
C GLN A 326 -2.95 12.36 9.74
N LEU A 327 -2.50 11.54 8.78
CA LEU A 327 -1.59 11.95 7.73
C LEU A 327 -2.31 11.94 6.37
N TRP A 328 -2.41 13.11 5.75
CA TRP A 328 -2.98 13.28 4.42
C TRP A 328 -1.88 13.49 3.39
N MET A 329 -1.95 12.77 2.27
CA MET A 329 -0.95 12.85 1.20
C MET A 329 -1.64 12.81 -0.16
N ARG A 330 -1.09 13.52 -1.15
CA ARG A 330 -1.53 13.40 -2.54
C ARG A 330 -0.61 12.44 -3.30
N GLU A 331 -1.19 11.63 -4.18
CA GLU A 331 -0.38 10.79 -5.07
C GLU A 331 0.48 11.64 -6.01
N LEU A 332 1.69 11.17 -6.33
CA LEU A 332 2.63 11.86 -7.21
C LEU A 332 2.45 11.41 -8.67
N ARG A 333 1.20 11.26 -9.13
CA ARG A 333 0.89 10.85 -10.49
C ARG A 333 0.84 12.08 -11.41
N ARG A 334 1.12 11.87 -12.69
CA ARG A 334 1.08 12.94 -13.72
C ARG A 334 1.95 14.15 -13.37
N MET A 335 3.12 13.91 -12.79
CA MET A 335 4.12 14.96 -12.59
C MET A 335 4.65 15.44 -13.94
N VAL A 336 4.65 16.74 -14.13
CA VAL A 336 5.16 17.41 -15.33
C VAL A 336 6.20 18.46 -14.94
N SER A 337 7.03 18.82 -15.89
CA SER A 337 8.08 19.83 -15.71
C SER A 337 7.97 20.88 -16.80
N GLN A 338 8.22 22.13 -16.42
CA GLN A 338 8.33 23.22 -17.39
C GLN A 338 9.50 22.94 -18.35
N VAL A 339 9.29 23.18 -19.64
CA VAL A 339 10.37 23.15 -20.63
C VAL A 339 11.13 24.47 -20.56
N SER A 340 12.13 24.55 -19.68
CA SER A 340 12.98 25.72 -19.51
C SER A 340 14.40 25.31 -19.09
N PRO A 341 15.40 26.22 -19.16
CA PRO A 341 16.75 25.96 -18.66
C PRO A 341 16.80 25.71 -17.13
N LYS A 342 15.82 26.22 -16.39
CA LYS A 342 15.66 26.04 -14.94
C LYS A 342 14.26 25.48 -14.66
N PRO A 343 14.03 24.20 -14.95
CA PRO A 343 12.72 23.59 -14.82
C PRO A 343 12.28 23.47 -13.36
N TYR A 344 10.97 23.54 -13.12
CA TYR A 344 10.36 23.15 -11.84
C TYR A 344 9.28 22.09 -12.07
N LEU A 345 9.01 21.30 -11.03
CA LEU A 345 8.03 20.21 -11.04
C LEU A 345 6.67 20.70 -10.57
N THR A 346 5.59 20.22 -11.18
CA THR A 346 4.23 20.45 -10.71
C THR A 346 3.32 19.28 -11.09
N PHE A 347 2.13 19.22 -10.48
CA PHE A 347 1.08 18.30 -10.89
C PHE A 347 0.40 18.82 -12.15
N ALA A 348 0.16 17.93 -13.10
CA ALA A 348 -0.61 18.30 -14.29
C ALA A 348 -2.02 18.77 -13.96
N ASP A 349 -2.66 18.16 -12.95
CA ASP A 349 -4.05 18.46 -12.58
C ASP A 349 -4.19 19.86 -11.92
N ASP A 350 -3.09 20.53 -11.58
CA ASP A 350 -3.07 21.88 -10.98
C ASP A 350 -2.88 22.99 -12.03
N LEU A 351 -2.52 22.62 -13.27
CA LEU A 351 -2.30 23.58 -14.34
C LEU A 351 -3.65 24.14 -14.83
N LYS A 352 -3.68 25.45 -15.14
CA LYS A 352 -4.87 26.14 -15.66
C LYS A 352 -4.49 26.98 -16.89
N GLY A 353 -5.29 26.90 -17.94
CA GLY A 353 -5.21 27.76 -19.13
C GLY A 353 -3.85 27.69 -19.83
N ASP A 354 -3.29 28.85 -20.20
CA ASP A 354 -2.04 28.98 -20.97
C ASP A 354 -0.79 28.36 -20.33
N GLN A 355 -0.87 27.96 -19.05
CA GLN A 355 0.23 27.25 -18.39
C GLN A 355 0.46 25.88 -19.02
N GLU A 356 -0.59 25.18 -19.47
CA GLU A 356 -0.50 23.81 -20.00
C GLU A 356 0.49 23.69 -21.18
N ASN A 357 0.59 24.74 -22.00
CA ASN A 357 1.43 24.78 -23.22
C ASN A 357 2.94 24.87 -22.96
N LYS A 358 3.39 24.83 -21.70
CA LYS A 358 4.80 24.95 -21.31
C LYS A 358 5.36 23.71 -20.62
N PHE A 359 4.52 22.71 -20.33
CA PHE A 359 4.89 21.56 -19.51
C PHE A 359 4.88 20.28 -20.33
N LEU A 360 5.85 19.41 -20.05
CA LEU A 360 5.92 18.08 -20.61
C LEU A 360 6.12 17.03 -19.50
N PRO A 361 5.62 15.79 -19.71
CA PRO A 361 5.98 14.64 -18.90
C PRO A 361 7.49 14.48 -18.75
N ILE A 362 7.91 14.02 -17.58
CA ILE A 362 9.33 13.81 -17.28
C ILE A 362 9.65 12.34 -17.46
N VAL A 363 10.73 12.09 -18.18
CA VAL A 363 11.31 10.76 -18.33
C VAL A 363 12.69 10.75 -17.71
N HIS A 364 13.01 9.67 -17.00
CA HIS A 364 14.34 9.47 -16.46
C HIS A 364 14.81 8.03 -16.66
N CYS A 365 16.12 7.85 -16.79
CA CYS A 365 16.72 6.53 -16.77
C CYS A 365 16.91 6.04 -15.34
N ARG A 366 16.39 4.86 -15.03
CA ARG A 366 16.53 4.21 -13.71
C ARG A 366 17.96 3.79 -13.36
N GLU A 367 18.86 3.75 -14.33
CA GLU A 367 20.26 3.33 -14.13
C GLU A 367 21.21 4.53 -14.00
N CYS A 368 21.29 5.37 -15.02
CA CYS A 368 22.25 6.49 -15.02
C CYS A 368 21.67 7.82 -14.53
N GLY A 369 20.36 7.89 -14.27
CA GLY A 369 19.68 9.11 -13.82
C GLY A 369 19.54 10.21 -14.88
N CYS A 370 19.87 9.94 -16.16
CA CYS A 370 19.63 10.93 -17.21
C CYS A 370 18.14 11.28 -17.23
N THR A 371 17.84 12.57 -17.22
CA THR A 371 16.47 13.09 -17.11
C THR A 371 16.21 14.00 -18.28
N GLY A 372 15.00 13.94 -18.81
CA GLY A 372 14.54 14.73 -19.93
C GLY A 372 13.03 14.79 -19.97
N TRP A 373 12.50 15.31 -21.06
CA TRP A 373 11.07 15.39 -21.32
C TRP A 373 10.61 14.32 -22.31
N GLY A 374 9.36 13.89 -22.19
CA GLY A 374 8.68 13.04 -23.15
C GLY A 374 7.51 13.79 -23.78
N GLY A 375 7.23 13.51 -25.04
CA GLY A 375 6.07 14.08 -25.75
C GLY A 375 5.62 13.21 -26.91
N VAL A 376 4.62 13.69 -27.64
CA VAL A 376 4.15 13.07 -28.88
C VAL A 376 4.38 14.04 -30.04
N LYS A 377 5.00 13.55 -31.12
CA LYS A 377 5.25 14.32 -32.34
C LYS A 377 4.95 13.43 -33.54
N LYS A 378 3.99 13.83 -34.37
CA LYS A 378 3.71 13.17 -35.66
C LYS A 378 4.65 13.73 -36.73
N ASP A 379 4.87 12.99 -37.81
CA ASP A 379 5.90 13.33 -38.81
C ASP A 379 5.66 14.70 -39.49
N GLU A 380 4.40 15.13 -39.60
CA GLU A 380 4.00 16.41 -40.20
C GLU A 380 4.09 17.60 -39.23
N ASP A 381 4.23 17.36 -37.93
CA ASP A 381 4.16 18.38 -36.88
C ASP A 381 5.56 18.86 -36.46
N ASN A 382 5.78 20.17 -36.45
CA ASN A 382 6.96 20.78 -35.84
C ASN A 382 6.76 21.14 -34.36
N THR A 383 5.54 20.97 -33.83
CA THR A 383 5.20 21.24 -32.44
C THR A 383 4.95 19.93 -31.71
N ILE A 384 5.41 19.85 -30.47
CA ILE A 384 5.20 18.67 -29.62
C ILE A 384 3.82 18.78 -28.98
N ASN A 385 3.02 17.72 -29.10
CA ASN A 385 1.77 17.62 -28.38
C ASN A 385 2.02 17.35 -26.89
N ASN A 386 1.45 18.19 -26.04
CA ASN A 386 1.49 18.13 -24.58
C ASN A 386 0.29 17.39 -23.97
N ASP A 387 -0.65 16.87 -24.78
CA ASP A 387 -1.77 16.05 -24.29
C ASP A 387 -1.25 14.81 -23.56
N LEU A 388 -1.48 14.79 -22.25
CA LEU A 388 -0.95 13.73 -21.40
C LEU A 388 -1.59 12.38 -21.73
N LYS A 389 -2.89 12.34 -22.05
CA LYS A 389 -3.58 11.08 -22.33
C LYS A 389 -2.97 10.40 -23.56
N GLU A 390 -2.75 11.14 -24.64
CA GLU A 390 -2.08 10.69 -25.86
C GLU A 390 -0.63 10.28 -25.57
N PHE A 391 0.11 11.05 -24.76
CA PHE A 391 1.47 10.68 -24.36
C PHE A 391 1.51 9.34 -23.61
N TYR A 392 0.71 9.17 -22.56
CA TYR A 392 0.69 7.92 -21.77
C TYR A 392 0.30 6.72 -22.64
N PHE A 393 -0.72 6.88 -23.47
CA PHE A 393 -1.12 5.85 -24.43
C PHE A 393 0.02 5.48 -25.38
N THR A 394 0.65 6.48 -25.98
CA THR A 394 1.77 6.34 -26.93
C THR A 394 2.99 5.69 -26.27
N PHE A 395 3.34 6.11 -25.06
CA PHE A 395 4.45 5.58 -24.26
C PHE A 395 4.26 4.09 -23.93
N PHE A 396 3.09 3.70 -23.40
CA PHE A 396 2.84 2.31 -23.02
C PHE A 396 2.61 1.38 -24.23
N LYS A 397 2.03 1.90 -25.32
CA LYS A 397 1.85 1.15 -26.57
C LYS A 397 3.10 1.12 -27.46
N LYS A 398 4.13 1.91 -27.15
CA LYS A 398 5.37 2.02 -27.93
C LYS A 398 5.13 2.44 -29.38
N GLN A 399 4.26 3.43 -29.57
CA GLN A 399 3.93 3.98 -30.89
C GLN A 399 5.10 4.80 -31.45
N PRO A 400 5.24 4.90 -32.79
CA PRO A 400 6.37 5.57 -33.44
C PRO A 400 6.46 7.08 -33.15
N TRP A 401 5.34 7.74 -32.83
CA TRP A 401 5.27 9.18 -32.56
C TRP A 401 5.83 9.61 -31.19
N LEU A 402 6.29 8.66 -30.38
CA LEU A 402 6.87 8.95 -29.08
C LEU A 402 8.25 9.59 -29.25
N ILE A 403 8.43 10.78 -28.69
CA ILE A 403 9.70 11.51 -28.71
C ILE A 403 10.24 11.73 -27.29
N PHE A 404 11.55 11.64 -27.14
CA PHE A 404 12.27 11.97 -25.91
C PHE A 404 13.22 13.13 -26.17
N LEU A 405 13.27 14.08 -25.25
CA LEU A 405 14.08 15.28 -25.35
C LEU A 405 15.00 15.35 -24.13
N PHE A 406 16.31 15.28 -24.34
CA PHE A 406 17.26 15.42 -23.25
C PHE A 406 17.98 16.77 -23.36
N PRO A 407 17.94 17.63 -22.34
CA PRO A 407 18.67 18.89 -22.38
C PRO A 407 20.17 18.62 -22.53
N CYS A 408 20.84 19.36 -23.42
CA CYS A 408 22.26 19.13 -23.72
C CYS A 408 23.04 20.42 -23.98
N ASP A 409 24.33 20.40 -23.67
CA ASP A 409 25.28 21.49 -23.90
C ASP A 409 26.02 21.34 -25.24
N LYS A 410 26.72 22.40 -25.68
CA LYS A 410 27.48 22.44 -26.95
C LYS A 410 28.52 21.32 -27.09
N ASP A 411 29.14 20.88 -26.00
CA ASP A 411 30.24 19.90 -26.05
C ASP A 411 29.79 18.44 -26.20
N GLU A 412 28.52 18.11 -25.96
CA GLU A 412 28.00 16.73 -26.10
C GLU A 412 27.95 16.25 -27.56
N LEU A 413 28.04 17.18 -28.53
CA LEU A 413 28.04 16.91 -29.98
C LEU A 413 29.23 16.04 -30.45
N LYS A 414 30.28 15.89 -29.64
CA LYS A 414 31.48 15.10 -30.00
C LYS A 414 31.28 13.58 -29.89
N LEU A 415 30.18 13.11 -29.29
CA LEU A 415 30.03 11.72 -28.85
C LEU A 415 29.42 10.76 -29.88
N ARG A 416 29.08 11.24 -31.09
CA ARG A 416 28.48 10.42 -32.17
C ARG A 416 27.30 9.55 -31.70
N LEU A 417 26.49 10.05 -30.76
CA LEU A 417 25.27 9.35 -30.32
C LEU A 417 24.29 9.27 -31.48
N ASP A 418 23.52 8.19 -31.52
CA ASP A 418 22.50 7.99 -32.54
C ASP A 418 21.26 8.86 -32.26
N GLY A 419 21.16 9.98 -32.97
CA GLY A 419 20.10 10.96 -32.81
C GLY A 419 20.44 12.30 -33.46
N GLU A 420 19.62 13.30 -33.18
CA GLU A 420 19.78 14.68 -33.66
C GLU A 420 19.73 15.69 -32.51
N THR A 421 20.36 16.86 -32.72
CA THR A 421 20.30 17.97 -31.75
C THR A 421 19.55 19.14 -32.35
N THR A 422 18.61 19.69 -31.60
CA THR A 422 17.75 20.80 -32.02
C THR A 422 17.43 21.71 -30.83
N PHE A 423 16.59 22.73 -31.03
CA PHE A 423 16.04 23.55 -29.95
C PHE A 423 14.54 23.32 -29.82
N VAL A 424 14.03 23.30 -28.59
CA VAL A 424 12.61 23.32 -28.28
C VAL A 424 12.24 24.65 -27.63
N CYS A 425 11.13 25.26 -28.07
CA CYS A 425 10.63 26.48 -27.45
C CYS A 425 9.90 26.20 -26.13
N GLY A 426 10.30 26.85 -25.05
CA GLY A 426 9.67 26.73 -23.73
C GLY A 426 8.25 27.32 -23.59
N LYS A 427 7.75 28.01 -24.64
CA LYS A 427 6.40 28.60 -24.66
C LYS A 427 5.40 27.86 -25.52
N CYS A 428 5.80 27.42 -26.71
CA CYS A 428 4.89 26.79 -27.68
C CYS A 428 5.34 25.39 -28.10
N LEU A 429 6.43 24.86 -27.51
CA LEU A 429 6.95 23.51 -27.74
C LEU A 429 7.32 23.19 -29.21
N THR A 430 7.47 24.23 -30.04
CA THR A 430 7.95 24.09 -31.42
C THR A 430 9.44 23.76 -31.44
N LEU A 431 9.79 22.73 -32.22
CA LEU A 431 11.16 22.35 -32.54
C LEU A 431 11.72 23.25 -33.63
N THR A 432 12.96 23.70 -33.47
CA THR A 432 13.62 24.57 -34.44
C THR A 432 15.13 24.38 -34.45
N ASN A 433 15.71 24.44 -35.64
CA ASN A 433 17.15 24.51 -35.83
C ASN A 433 17.64 25.98 -35.91
N ASN A 434 16.76 26.96 -35.67
CA ASN A 434 17.13 28.37 -35.71
C ASN A 434 18.09 28.71 -34.57
N THR A 435 19.27 29.20 -34.92
CA THR A 435 20.34 29.60 -33.99
C THR A 435 20.24 31.06 -33.57
N GLU A 436 19.34 31.85 -34.16
CA GLU A 436 19.10 33.28 -33.86
C GLU A 436 18.40 33.53 -32.51
N LYS A 437 18.27 32.49 -31.66
CA LYS A 437 17.65 32.53 -30.32
C LYS A 437 16.18 32.98 -30.29
N LYS A 438 15.45 32.93 -31.41
CA LYS A 438 14.02 33.23 -31.48
C LYS A 438 13.23 32.07 -32.06
N CYS A 439 12.10 31.74 -31.43
CA CYS A 439 11.18 30.73 -31.94
C CYS A 439 10.50 31.22 -33.23
N PRO A 440 10.50 30.45 -34.33
CA PRO A 440 9.86 30.86 -35.59
C PRO A 440 8.34 30.93 -35.50
N SER A 441 7.71 30.21 -34.56
CA SER A 441 6.26 30.16 -34.41
C SER A 441 5.73 31.28 -33.50
N CYS A 442 6.28 31.42 -32.29
CA CYS A 442 5.76 32.37 -31.29
C CYS A 442 6.68 33.56 -30.98
N GLN A 443 7.81 33.68 -31.68
CA GLN A 443 8.84 34.72 -31.51
C GLN A 443 9.46 34.83 -30.10
N ASN A 444 9.24 33.84 -29.23
CA ASN A 444 9.82 33.82 -27.89
C ASN A 444 11.32 33.47 -27.92
N ASN A 445 12.08 33.97 -26.95
CA ASN A 445 13.53 33.77 -26.83
C ASN A 445 13.90 32.55 -25.97
N ASP A 446 12.92 31.92 -25.31
CA ASP A 446 13.13 30.77 -24.43
C ASP A 446 13.28 29.49 -25.27
N LEU A 447 14.49 29.27 -25.79
CA LEU A 447 14.88 28.10 -26.55
C LEU A 447 15.82 27.22 -25.74
N VAL A 448 15.38 25.99 -25.44
CA VAL A 448 16.18 24.98 -24.75
C VAL A 448 16.81 24.07 -25.79
N ARG A 449 18.14 23.92 -25.75
CA ARG A 449 18.83 22.96 -26.61
C ARG A 449 18.60 21.54 -26.10
N VAL A 450 18.20 20.65 -27.00
CA VAL A 450 17.86 19.26 -26.67
C VAL A 450 18.46 18.28 -27.67
N PHE A 451 18.81 17.10 -27.17
CA PHE A 451 19.18 15.92 -27.94
C PHE A 451 17.96 14.98 -28.03
N ILE A 452 17.67 14.54 -29.25
CA ILE A 452 16.56 13.66 -29.59
C ILE A 452 17.15 12.35 -30.11
N PRO A 453 17.04 11.24 -29.35
CA PRO A 453 17.63 9.97 -29.75
C PRO A 453 16.79 9.23 -30.79
N HIS A 454 17.44 8.50 -31.70
CA HIS A 454 16.76 7.58 -32.62
C HIS A 454 16.33 6.28 -31.91
N ASN A 455 15.25 6.36 -31.15
CA ASN A 455 14.80 5.25 -30.29
C ASN A 455 13.76 4.34 -30.95
N TRP A 456 13.88 4.01 -32.24
CA TRP A 456 12.92 3.16 -32.94
C TRP A 456 13.53 1.88 -33.50
N THR A 457 12.70 0.86 -33.69
CA THR A 457 13.08 -0.43 -34.28
C THR A 457 11.97 -0.92 -35.19
N GLN A 458 12.33 -1.56 -36.30
CA GLN A 458 11.37 -2.17 -37.21
C GLN A 458 11.13 -3.63 -36.78
N VAL A 459 9.90 -3.97 -36.41
CA VAL A 459 9.51 -5.32 -35.99
C VAL A 459 8.36 -5.78 -36.87
N ARG A 460 8.60 -6.81 -37.71
CA ARG A 460 7.60 -7.38 -38.64
C ARG A 460 6.92 -6.32 -39.52
N GLY A 461 7.70 -5.39 -40.08
CA GLY A 461 7.20 -4.32 -40.95
C GLY A 461 6.57 -3.12 -40.23
N ARG A 462 6.42 -3.14 -38.90
CA ARG A 462 5.92 -1.99 -38.11
C ARG A 462 7.05 -1.33 -37.34
N VAL A 463 7.10 0.01 -37.36
CA VAL A 463 8.03 0.79 -36.54
C VAL A 463 7.49 0.86 -35.11
N LYS A 464 8.35 0.53 -34.14
CA LYS A 464 8.05 0.66 -32.71
C LYS A 464 9.15 1.43 -32.01
N THR A 465 8.77 2.37 -31.16
CA THR A 465 9.70 3.07 -30.29
C THR A 465 10.11 2.16 -29.12
N ASN A 466 11.35 2.26 -28.67
CA ASN A 466 11.86 1.57 -27.50
C ASN A 466 12.18 2.60 -26.40
N ASN A 467 12.13 2.16 -25.15
CA ASN A 467 12.38 3.01 -23.99
C ASN A 467 13.83 2.85 -23.53
N ASN A 468 14.76 2.67 -24.47
CA ASN A 468 16.16 2.47 -24.14
C ASN A 468 16.80 3.82 -23.78
N CYS A 469 17.69 3.79 -22.81
CA CYS A 469 18.43 4.98 -22.45
C CYS A 469 19.53 5.23 -23.50
N PRO A 470 19.57 6.41 -24.15
CA PRO A 470 20.59 6.70 -25.16
C PRO A 470 21.98 6.93 -24.54
N TYR A 471 22.06 7.20 -23.24
CA TYR A 471 23.31 7.48 -22.54
C TYR A 471 23.99 6.24 -21.97
N CYS A 472 23.26 5.35 -21.28
CA CYS A 472 23.88 4.18 -20.63
C CYS A 472 23.64 2.87 -21.38
N GLY A 473 22.80 2.88 -22.41
CA GLY A 473 22.40 1.69 -23.17
C GLY A 473 21.39 0.79 -22.45
N SER A 474 20.87 1.20 -21.28
CA SER A 474 19.91 0.40 -20.52
C SER A 474 18.65 0.11 -21.35
N HIS A 475 18.36 -1.18 -21.53
CA HIS A 475 17.23 -1.65 -22.32
C HIS A 475 15.92 -1.48 -21.55
N GLY A 476 14.99 -0.66 -22.04
CA GLY A 476 13.77 -0.28 -21.32
C GLY A 476 14.04 0.50 -20.02
N GLY A 477 15.18 1.21 -19.97
CA GLY A 477 15.62 1.97 -18.80
C GLY A 477 14.84 3.26 -18.55
N LEU A 478 14.24 3.85 -19.58
CA LEU A 478 13.48 5.10 -19.50
C LEU A 478 12.09 4.87 -18.90
N THR A 479 11.78 5.61 -17.83
CA THR A 479 10.49 5.56 -17.13
C THR A 479 9.95 6.95 -16.87
N ILE A 480 8.62 7.07 -16.87
CA ILE A 480 7.92 8.29 -16.49
C ILE A 480 8.13 8.54 -14.99
N MET A 481 8.36 9.80 -14.61
CA MET A 481 8.46 10.19 -13.21
C MET A 481 7.07 10.24 -12.57
N GLY A 482 6.95 9.63 -11.38
CA GLY A 482 5.73 9.68 -10.57
C GLY A 482 5.59 8.46 -9.66
N SER A 483 4.63 8.53 -8.73
CA SER A 483 4.29 7.44 -7.82
C SER A 483 2.79 7.44 -7.56
N SER A 484 2.12 6.33 -7.87
CA SER A 484 0.69 6.15 -7.57
C SER A 484 0.45 5.98 -6.07
N ALA A 485 -0.81 6.16 -5.66
CA ALA A 485 -1.27 5.94 -4.28
C ALA A 485 -0.79 4.58 -3.72
N ALA A 486 -1.06 3.47 -4.42
CA ALA A 486 -0.61 2.14 -4.00
C ALA A 486 0.91 2.03 -3.79
N SER A 487 1.71 2.72 -4.61
CA SER A 487 3.18 2.71 -4.46
C SER A 487 3.62 3.47 -3.21
N LEU A 488 3.02 4.62 -2.90
CA LEU A 488 3.30 5.38 -1.69
C LEU A 488 2.87 4.61 -0.45
N ILE A 489 1.67 4.05 -0.47
CA ILE A 489 1.11 3.23 0.61
C ILE A 489 2.01 2.04 0.92
N SER A 490 2.52 1.33 -0.10
CA SER A 490 3.44 0.21 0.13
C SER A 490 4.73 0.61 0.90
N VAL A 491 5.20 1.85 0.74
CA VAL A 491 6.36 2.37 1.46
C VAL A 491 5.98 2.66 2.92
N LEU A 492 4.84 3.32 3.14
CA LEU A 492 4.32 3.62 4.47
C LEU A 492 4.03 2.34 5.26
N ILE A 493 3.44 1.33 4.63
CA ILE A 493 3.21 0.00 5.22
C ILE A 493 4.55 -0.60 5.64
N GLY A 494 5.54 -0.61 4.74
CA GLY A 494 6.86 -1.14 5.03
C GLY A 494 7.52 -0.44 6.23
N GLN A 495 7.39 0.89 6.34
CA GLN A 495 7.90 1.67 7.47
C GLN A 495 7.14 1.38 8.77
N LEU A 496 5.80 1.34 8.72
CA LEU A 496 4.94 1.07 9.87
C LEU A 496 5.24 -0.32 10.47
N PHE A 497 5.43 -1.33 9.63
CA PHE A 497 5.76 -2.69 10.08
C PHE A 497 7.21 -2.82 10.54
N ALA A 498 8.14 -2.11 9.90
CA ALA A 498 9.54 -2.07 10.32
C ALA A 498 9.75 -1.27 11.63
N SER A 499 8.88 -0.31 11.95
CA SER A 499 9.03 0.55 13.13
C SER A 499 8.98 -0.27 14.43
N ARG A 500 9.92 -0.01 15.35
CA ARG A 500 9.90 -0.56 16.71
C ARG A 500 8.83 0.05 17.62
N TYR A 501 8.29 1.21 17.24
CA TYR A 501 7.24 1.92 18.00
C TYR A 501 5.82 1.49 17.62
N ASN A 502 5.69 0.49 16.75
CA ASN A 502 4.40 -0.09 16.39
C ASN A 502 4.28 -1.49 17.00
N ASP A 503 3.63 -1.54 18.16
CA ASP A 503 3.38 -2.77 18.91
C ASP A 503 2.32 -3.65 18.24
N HIS A 504 1.43 -3.05 17.44
CA HIS A 504 0.36 -3.73 16.74
C HIS A 504 0.69 -3.89 15.24
N LYS A 505 1.34 -5.01 14.89
CA LYS A 505 1.67 -5.39 13.50
C LYS A 505 0.44 -5.88 12.73
N LYS A 506 -0.64 -5.10 12.71
CA LYS A 506 -1.87 -5.35 11.96
C LYS A 506 -2.33 -4.06 11.29
N LEU A 507 -2.80 -4.17 10.05
CA LEU A 507 -3.28 -3.03 9.27
C LEU A 507 -4.48 -3.41 8.42
N VAL A 508 -5.43 -2.48 8.30
CA VAL A 508 -6.47 -2.54 7.26
C VAL A 508 -6.25 -1.38 6.29
N THR A 509 -6.30 -1.69 4.99
CA THR A 509 -6.30 -0.70 3.93
C THR A 509 -7.66 -0.70 3.24
N PHE A 510 -8.29 0.45 3.07
CA PHE A 510 -9.58 0.55 2.39
C PHE A 510 -9.44 0.98 0.93
N SER A 511 -10.20 0.34 0.04
CA SER A 511 -10.36 0.69 -1.37
C SER A 511 -11.83 0.63 -1.75
N ASP A 512 -12.30 1.52 -2.63
CA ASP A 512 -13.72 1.61 -2.99
C ASP A 512 -14.17 0.56 -4.01
N SER A 513 -13.25 -0.26 -4.50
CA SER A 513 -13.45 -1.23 -5.57
C SER A 513 -12.89 -2.60 -5.19
N VAL A 514 -13.64 -3.65 -5.53
CA VAL A 514 -13.24 -5.04 -5.29
C VAL A 514 -11.96 -5.37 -6.06
N GLN A 515 -11.84 -4.88 -7.30
CA GLN A 515 -10.66 -5.10 -8.14
C GLN A 515 -9.42 -4.41 -7.55
N ASP A 516 -9.60 -3.20 -7.00
CA ASP A 516 -8.49 -2.45 -6.40
C ASP A 516 -8.07 -3.06 -5.06
N ALA A 517 -9.01 -3.54 -4.25
CA ALA A 517 -8.72 -4.26 -3.02
C ALA A 517 -7.88 -5.53 -3.30
N ALA A 518 -8.28 -6.33 -4.30
CA ALA A 518 -7.55 -7.52 -4.74
C ALA A 518 -6.13 -7.20 -5.24
N LEU A 519 -6.02 -6.19 -6.13
CA LEU A 519 -4.75 -5.73 -6.68
C LEU A 519 -3.81 -5.23 -5.58
N CYS A 520 -4.33 -4.41 -4.66
CA CYS A 520 -3.56 -3.84 -3.56
C CYS A 520 -3.02 -4.91 -2.62
N ALA A 521 -3.81 -5.93 -2.28
CA ALA A 521 -3.33 -7.04 -1.45
C ALA A 521 -2.07 -7.70 -2.04
N GLY A 522 -2.14 -8.14 -3.31
CA GLY A 522 -0.99 -8.75 -3.98
C GLY A 522 0.17 -7.78 -4.16
N PHE A 523 -0.11 -6.51 -4.49
CA PHE A 523 0.91 -5.49 -4.70
C PHE A 523 1.66 -5.15 -3.41
N PHE A 524 0.97 -4.96 -2.28
CA PHE A 524 1.58 -4.63 -0.99
C PHE A 524 2.45 -5.77 -0.46
N GLY A 525 1.96 -7.02 -0.51
CA GLY A 525 2.74 -8.19 -0.11
C GLY A 525 4.03 -8.32 -0.92
N ALA A 526 3.95 -8.17 -2.24
CA ALA A 526 5.12 -8.27 -3.12
C ALA A 526 6.12 -7.12 -2.94
N ARG A 527 5.64 -5.87 -2.74
CA ARG A 527 6.51 -4.68 -2.65
C ARG A 527 7.25 -4.56 -1.33
N THR A 528 6.65 -5.04 -0.24
CA THR A 528 7.22 -4.92 1.11
C THR A 528 8.26 -5.99 1.41
N TYR A 529 8.26 -7.12 0.68
CA TYR A 529 9.29 -8.18 0.76
C TYR A 529 10.72 -7.64 0.73
N ALA A 530 11.03 -6.76 -0.24
CA ALA A 530 12.39 -6.25 -0.43
C ALA A 530 12.86 -5.38 0.75
N LEU A 531 11.95 -4.69 1.44
CA LEU A 531 12.27 -3.89 2.61
C LEU A 531 12.65 -4.78 3.79
N ASN A 532 11.85 -5.82 4.06
CA ASN A 532 12.14 -6.81 5.09
C ASN A 532 13.46 -7.55 4.84
N PHE A 533 13.69 -7.98 3.59
CA PHE A 533 14.94 -8.63 3.20
C PHE A 533 16.17 -7.74 3.39
N ARG A 534 16.10 -6.46 2.98
CA ARG A 534 17.21 -5.51 3.14
C ARG A 534 17.55 -5.23 4.60
N ALA A 535 16.54 -5.04 5.44
CA ALA A 535 16.74 -4.87 6.87
C ALA A 535 17.43 -6.11 7.47
N ALA A 536 16.94 -7.31 7.14
CA ALA A 536 17.52 -8.55 7.62
C ALA A 536 18.97 -8.75 7.14
N LEU A 537 19.26 -8.35 5.89
CA LEU A 537 20.60 -8.42 5.32
C LEU A 537 21.55 -7.42 5.99
N GLN A 538 21.10 -6.17 6.18
CA GLN A 538 21.91 -5.14 6.84
C GLN A 538 22.25 -5.51 8.28
N GLN A 539 21.26 -5.96 9.06
CA GLN A 539 21.49 -6.35 10.46
C GLN A 539 22.50 -7.49 10.56
N MET A 540 22.36 -8.51 9.72
CA MET A 540 23.35 -9.60 9.65
C MET A 540 24.75 -9.09 9.29
N ILE A 541 24.85 -8.16 8.33
CA ILE A 541 26.14 -7.59 7.92
C ILE A 541 26.76 -6.76 9.04
N SER A 542 25.99 -5.95 9.75
CA SER A 542 26.46 -5.17 10.89
C SER A 542 27.02 -6.06 12.00
N GLU A 543 26.42 -7.23 12.24
CA GLU A 543 26.86 -8.17 13.28
C GLU A 543 28.03 -9.06 12.86
N LYS A 544 28.02 -9.59 11.63
CA LYS A 544 28.91 -10.69 11.19
C LYS A 544 29.51 -10.50 9.79
N GLY A 545 29.24 -9.39 9.12
CA GLY A 545 29.64 -9.15 7.72
C GLY A 545 31.06 -8.61 7.52
N LYS A 546 31.77 -8.25 8.59
CA LYS A 546 33.14 -7.73 8.50
C LYS A 546 34.06 -8.74 7.82
N ASP A 547 34.88 -8.26 6.87
CA ASP A 547 35.85 -9.02 6.08
C ASP A 547 35.25 -10.17 5.25
N LYS A 548 33.92 -10.17 5.05
CA LYS A 548 33.22 -11.17 4.23
C LYS A 548 33.11 -10.76 2.78
N THR A 549 33.21 -11.74 1.90
CA THR A 549 33.00 -11.56 0.46
C THR A 549 31.54 -11.79 0.08
N LEU A 550 31.16 -11.34 -1.11
CA LEU A 550 29.82 -11.53 -1.66
C LEU A 550 29.45 -13.02 -1.79
N SER A 551 30.43 -13.90 -2.04
CA SER A 551 30.20 -15.35 -2.12
C SER A 551 29.87 -15.98 -0.77
N GLU A 552 30.42 -15.46 0.33
CA GLU A 552 30.19 -15.97 1.70
C GLU A 552 28.85 -15.52 2.31
N LEU A 553 28.28 -14.40 1.82
CA LEU A 553 27.10 -13.80 2.44
C LEU A 553 25.86 -14.71 2.44
N THR A 554 25.70 -15.56 1.44
CA THR A 554 24.51 -16.43 1.34
C THR A 554 24.44 -17.40 2.51
N ASP A 555 25.51 -18.16 2.72
CA ASP A 555 25.57 -19.15 3.80
C ASP A 555 25.50 -18.48 5.17
N LEU A 556 26.13 -17.30 5.30
CA LEU A 556 26.08 -16.52 6.52
C LEU A 556 24.66 -16.04 6.84
N PHE A 557 23.92 -15.53 5.84
CA PHE A 557 22.53 -15.11 6.01
C PHE A 557 21.63 -16.26 6.40
N VAL A 558 21.71 -17.38 5.65
CA VAL A 558 20.90 -18.58 5.89
C VAL A 558 21.12 -19.09 7.30
N LYS A 559 22.39 -19.23 7.71
CA LYS A 559 22.76 -19.69 9.06
C LYS A 559 22.25 -18.74 10.13
N HIS A 560 22.57 -17.44 10.03
CA HIS A 560 22.19 -16.44 11.02
C HIS A 560 20.68 -16.43 11.29
N TRP A 561 19.85 -16.37 10.24
CA TRP A 561 18.40 -16.27 10.40
C TRP A 561 17.71 -17.60 10.70
N THR A 562 18.26 -18.74 10.23
CA THR A 562 17.75 -20.06 10.64
C THR A 562 18.02 -20.30 12.13
N ASP A 563 19.20 -19.96 12.63
CA ASP A 563 19.55 -20.11 14.05
C ASP A 563 18.66 -19.22 14.94
N LYS A 564 18.32 -18.00 14.48
CA LYS A 564 17.52 -17.02 15.24
C LYS A 564 16.01 -17.32 15.21
N LEU A 565 15.47 -17.84 14.11
CA LEU A 565 14.02 -17.98 13.90
C LEU A 565 13.53 -19.44 13.95
N GLY A 566 14.42 -20.42 13.73
CA GLY A 566 14.04 -21.78 13.36
C GLY A 566 13.67 -21.90 11.87
N VAL A 567 13.65 -23.13 11.36
CA VAL A 567 13.52 -23.42 9.92
C VAL A 567 12.19 -22.93 9.34
N GLU A 568 11.07 -23.25 9.99
CA GLU A 568 9.72 -22.93 9.53
C GLU A 568 9.49 -21.42 9.45
N LYS A 569 9.88 -20.69 10.50
CA LYS A 569 9.74 -19.24 10.55
C LYS A 569 10.70 -18.54 9.59
N TYR A 570 11.91 -19.06 9.41
CA TYR A 570 12.84 -18.59 8.38
C TYR A 570 12.23 -18.73 6.98
N VAL A 571 11.70 -19.91 6.63
CA VAL A 571 11.04 -20.14 5.34
C VAL A 571 9.87 -19.19 5.15
N ALA A 572 8.99 -19.06 6.14
CA ALA A 572 7.86 -18.13 6.06
C ALA A 572 8.30 -16.66 5.90
N SER A 573 9.35 -16.24 6.61
CA SER A 573 9.83 -14.85 6.56
C SER A 573 10.48 -14.49 5.22
N PHE A 574 11.13 -15.46 4.56
CA PHE A 574 12.00 -15.18 3.40
C PHE A 574 11.59 -15.82 2.07
N ILE A 575 10.53 -16.64 2.03
CA ILE A 575 9.99 -17.19 0.79
C ILE A 575 9.61 -16.08 -0.21
N ALA A 576 10.03 -16.16 -1.47
CA ALA A 576 9.62 -15.15 -2.45
C ALA A 576 8.14 -15.30 -2.81
N HIS A 577 7.43 -14.20 -3.07
CA HIS A 577 6.00 -14.22 -3.40
C HIS A 577 5.66 -15.16 -4.58
N ASN A 578 6.51 -15.23 -5.60
CA ASN A 578 6.32 -16.14 -6.75
C ASN A 578 6.55 -17.64 -6.43
N MET A 579 6.82 -17.99 -5.18
CA MET A 579 7.00 -19.35 -4.67
C MET A 579 5.95 -19.74 -3.61
N GLU A 580 5.08 -18.82 -3.19
CA GLU A 580 4.07 -19.06 -2.14
C GLU A 580 3.00 -20.09 -2.54
N TRP A 581 2.74 -20.26 -3.84
CA TRP A 581 1.77 -21.24 -4.36
C TRP A 581 2.20 -22.71 -4.16
N ARG A 582 3.45 -22.96 -3.72
CA ARG A 582 3.99 -24.31 -3.60
C ARG A 582 3.23 -25.14 -2.54
N PRO A 583 2.88 -26.41 -2.83
CA PRO A 583 2.14 -27.26 -1.90
C PRO A 583 2.81 -27.42 -0.52
N GLU A 584 4.14 -27.45 -0.47
CA GLU A 584 4.91 -27.56 0.77
C GLU A 584 4.70 -26.33 1.68
N TYR A 585 4.53 -25.14 1.09
CA TYR A 585 4.24 -23.92 1.82
C TYR A 585 2.78 -23.87 2.30
N GLU A 586 1.83 -24.33 1.48
CA GLU A 586 0.44 -24.51 1.91
C GLU A 586 0.34 -25.50 3.09
N GLN A 587 1.11 -26.58 3.07
CA GLN A 587 1.17 -27.51 4.20
C GLN A 587 1.79 -26.87 5.44
N LEU A 588 2.86 -26.07 5.29
CA LEU A 588 3.44 -25.30 6.39
C LEU A 588 2.37 -24.38 7.03
N LYS A 589 1.61 -23.64 6.21
CA LYS A 589 0.55 -22.77 6.73
C LYS A 589 -0.53 -23.52 7.52
N ARG A 590 -0.88 -24.73 7.08
CA ARG A 590 -1.93 -25.56 7.70
C ARG A 590 -1.49 -26.34 8.93
N LYS A 591 -0.28 -26.91 8.91
CA LYS A 591 0.21 -27.84 9.95
C LYS A 591 1.27 -27.22 10.87
N GLY A 592 1.80 -26.05 10.51
CA GLY A 592 2.89 -25.38 11.23
C GLY A 592 4.27 -26.00 11.03
N THR A 593 4.39 -27.06 10.22
CA THR A 593 5.65 -27.77 9.95
C THR A 593 5.82 -28.07 8.47
N LEU A 594 7.08 -28.10 8.02
CA LEU A 594 7.42 -28.53 6.66
C LEU A 594 7.30 -30.06 6.52
N PRO A 595 6.95 -30.57 5.33
CA PRO A 595 7.06 -32.00 5.04
C PRO A 595 8.50 -32.52 5.24
N HIS A 596 8.66 -33.74 5.76
CA HIS A 596 9.99 -34.33 6.05
C HIS A 596 10.97 -34.35 4.87
N ASN A 597 10.48 -34.45 3.63
CA ASN A 597 11.29 -34.46 2.40
C ASN A 597 11.13 -33.17 1.57
N SER A 598 10.80 -32.05 2.22
CA SER A 598 10.59 -30.79 1.51
C SER A 598 11.90 -30.18 1.01
N ILE A 599 11.97 -29.89 -0.29
CA ILE A 599 13.06 -29.09 -0.88
C ILE A 599 12.84 -27.59 -0.75
N LEU A 600 11.75 -27.15 -0.10
CA LEU A 600 11.35 -25.74 -0.08
C LEU A 600 12.41 -24.86 0.59
N LYS A 601 13.00 -25.31 1.70
CA LYS A 601 14.08 -24.59 2.37
C LYS A 601 15.26 -24.36 1.42
N GLU A 602 15.71 -25.40 0.72
CA GLU A 602 16.82 -25.30 -0.22
C GLU A 602 16.52 -24.31 -1.36
N LEU A 603 15.28 -24.30 -1.87
CA LEU A 603 14.86 -23.33 -2.87
C LEU A 603 14.83 -21.89 -2.34
N VAL A 604 14.41 -21.70 -1.08
CA VAL A 604 14.46 -20.39 -0.40
C VAL A 604 15.91 -19.93 -0.22
N ASP A 605 16.81 -20.81 0.22
CA ASP A 605 18.23 -20.51 0.39
C ASP A 605 18.88 -20.08 -0.94
N LYS A 606 18.62 -20.82 -2.02
CA LYS A 606 19.08 -20.45 -3.38
C LYS A 606 18.50 -19.13 -3.86
N ARG A 607 17.23 -18.84 -3.53
CA ARG A 607 16.61 -17.55 -3.85
C ARG A 607 17.25 -16.41 -3.06
N ILE A 608 17.56 -16.61 -1.78
CA ILE A 608 18.24 -15.61 -0.96
C ILE A 608 19.61 -15.28 -1.54
N GLY A 609 20.39 -16.28 -1.95
CA GLY A 609 21.66 -16.04 -2.63
C GLY A 609 21.51 -15.16 -3.89
N TRP A 610 20.47 -15.43 -4.70
CA TRP A 610 20.15 -14.57 -5.84
C TRP A 610 19.74 -13.14 -5.46
N GLU A 611 18.96 -12.95 -4.39
CA GLU A 611 18.55 -11.61 -3.95
C GLU A 611 19.74 -10.82 -3.38
N ILE A 612 20.65 -11.44 -2.61
CA ILE A 612 21.90 -10.82 -2.13
C ILE A 612 22.76 -10.39 -3.32
N PHE A 613 22.98 -11.31 -4.26
CA PHE A 613 23.72 -11.03 -5.49
C PHE A 613 23.09 -9.88 -6.29
N SER A 614 21.76 -9.89 -6.42
CA SER A 614 21.03 -8.84 -7.14
C SER A 614 21.15 -7.48 -6.46
N GLU A 615 21.10 -7.46 -5.12
CA GLU A 615 21.16 -6.25 -4.29
C GLU A 615 22.52 -5.53 -4.42
N TYR A 616 23.64 -6.26 -4.44
CA TYR A 616 24.99 -5.70 -4.62
C TYR A 616 25.48 -5.67 -6.08
N GLY A 617 24.78 -6.34 -6.99
CA GLY A 617 25.11 -6.38 -8.41
C GLY A 617 24.27 -5.39 -9.21
N TYR A 618 23.48 -5.90 -10.16
CA TYR A 618 22.76 -5.03 -11.07
C TYR A 618 21.77 -4.11 -10.33
N ARG A 619 21.02 -4.55 -9.32
CA ARG A 619 20.01 -3.69 -8.66
C ARG A 619 20.62 -2.65 -7.73
N ALA A 620 21.92 -2.68 -7.45
CA ALA A 620 22.60 -1.84 -6.45
C ALA A 620 22.32 -0.34 -6.53
N ARG A 621 21.91 0.19 -7.69
CA ARG A 621 21.60 1.63 -7.86
C ARG A 621 20.12 1.93 -8.16
N ILE A 622 19.25 0.92 -8.18
CA ILE A 622 17.83 1.05 -8.53
C ILE A 622 16.95 0.98 -7.28
N GLY A 623 16.25 2.07 -6.98
CA GLY A 623 15.35 2.15 -5.82
C GLY A 623 16.10 2.57 -4.55
N ARG A 624 15.75 1.94 -3.42
CA ARG A 624 16.28 2.22 -2.07
C ARG A 624 17.08 1.01 -1.61
N THR A 625 18.23 0.81 -2.24
CA THR A 625 19.13 -0.32 -1.94
C THR A 625 20.07 0.01 -0.80
N LEU A 626 20.74 -1.02 -0.25
CA LEU A 626 21.76 -0.85 0.78
C LEU A 626 22.92 0.05 0.29
N GLU A 627 23.38 -0.14 -0.95
CA GLU A 627 24.44 0.71 -1.50
C GLU A 627 23.99 2.16 -1.68
N LYS A 628 22.77 2.38 -2.18
CA LYS A 628 22.30 3.75 -2.46
C LYS A 628 21.91 4.51 -1.19
N SER A 629 21.48 3.82 -0.14
CA SER A 629 21.35 4.40 1.20
C SER A 629 22.73 4.74 1.76
N GLY A 630 23.74 3.92 1.52
CA GLY A 630 25.11 4.20 1.97
C GLY A 630 25.42 3.56 3.31
N ILE A 631 24.74 2.47 3.65
CA ILE A 631 24.96 1.67 4.86
C ILE A 631 25.85 0.45 4.64
N SER A 632 25.89 -0.05 3.41
CA SER A 632 26.83 -1.11 3.04
C SER A 632 27.06 -1.11 1.53
N CYS A 633 28.26 -1.50 1.11
CA CYS A 633 28.56 -1.69 -0.31
C CYS A 633 29.52 -2.86 -0.55
N ALA A 634 29.43 -3.43 -1.75
CA ALA A 634 30.39 -4.39 -2.24
C ALA A 634 31.51 -3.69 -3.01
N TYR A 635 32.77 -3.94 -2.67
CA TYR A 635 33.92 -3.30 -3.30
C TYR A 635 35.03 -4.33 -3.58
N PRO A 636 35.88 -4.12 -4.60
CA PRO A 636 36.95 -5.05 -4.90
C PRO A 636 38.04 -5.03 -3.80
N VAL A 637 38.58 -6.20 -3.44
CA VAL A 637 39.70 -6.30 -2.47
C VAL A 637 40.90 -5.47 -2.96
N SER A 638 41.21 -4.37 -2.25
CA SER A 638 42.20 -3.38 -2.70
C SER A 638 43.57 -3.97 -3.00
N LYS A 639 44.07 -4.86 -2.13
CA LYS A 639 45.38 -5.51 -2.30
C LYS A 639 45.51 -6.26 -3.65
N LYS A 640 44.46 -7.00 -4.06
CA LYS A 640 44.47 -7.72 -5.34
C LYS A 640 44.42 -6.76 -6.53
N ILE A 641 43.73 -5.62 -6.39
CA ILE A 641 43.71 -4.59 -7.43
C ILE A 641 45.08 -3.95 -7.58
N ASP A 642 45.77 -3.67 -6.47
CA ASP A 642 47.11 -3.08 -6.48
C ASP A 642 48.12 -3.98 -7.20
N GLU A 643 48.13 -5.27 -6.87
CA GLU A 643 48.98 -6.26 -7.55
C GLU A 643 48.73 -6.33 -9.06
N VAL A 644 47.46 -6.26 -9.50
CA VAL A 644 47.11 -6.25 -10.94
C VAL A 644 47.57 -4.96 -11.61
N VAL A 645 47.36 -3.82 -10.95
CA VAL A 645 47.71 -2.51 -11.51
C VAL A 645 49.22 -2.36 -11.66
N GLU A 646 50.00 -2.84 -10.69
CA GLU A 646 51.47 -2.85 -10.77
C GLU A 646 51.94 -3.64 -11.98
N GLU A 647 51.53 -4.92 -12.09
CA GLU A 647 51.91 -5.78 -13.22
C GLU A 647 51.41 -5.27 -14.58
N LEU A 648 50.19 -4.73 -14.61
CA LEU A 648 49.59 -4.14 -15.81
C LEU A 648 50.39 -2.91 -16.27
N SER A 649 50.74 -2.03 -15.33
CA SER A 649 51.48 -0.82 -15.61
C SER A 649 52.88 -1.13 -16.13
N GLU A 650 53.56 -2.13 -15.56
CA GLU A 650 54.88 -2.57 -16.03
C GLU A 650 54.79 -3.13 -17.46
N THR A 651 53.82 -4.01 -17.72
CA THR A 651 53.62 -4.62 -19.05
C THR A 651 53.31 -3.55 -20.11
N ILE A 652 52.35 -2.66 -19.84
CA ILE A 652 51.92 -1.62 -20.79
C ILE A 652 53.04 -0.61 -21.06
N ARG A 653 53.79 -0.17 -20.04
CA ARG A 653 54.90 0.78 -20.24
C ARG A 653 56.03 0.22 -21.11
N ASN A 654 56.21 -1.10 -21.09
CA ASN A 654 57.19 -1.80 -21.91
C ASN A 654 56.69 -2.05 -23.34
N GLU A 655 55.42 -2.44 -23.51
CA GLU A 655 54.86 -2.84 -24.81
C GLU A 655 54.29 -1.66 -25.61
N ILE A 656 53.77 -0.62 -24.95
CA ILE A 656 53.08 0.51 -25.58
C ILE A 656 53.79 1.82 -25.22
N GLY A 657 54.75 2.23 -26.05
CA GLY A 657 55.66 3.35 -25.78
C GLY A 657 54.96 4.69 -25.47
N VAL A 658 53.76 4.93 -26.01
CA VAL A 658 52.96 6.15 -25.76
C VAL A 658 52.45 6.24 -24.31
N LEU A 659 52.36 5.10 -23.60
CA LEU A 659 51.87 5.01 -22.22
C LEU A 659 53.01 4.89 -21.19
N ARG A 660 54.28 5.05 -21.59
CA ARG A 660 55.45 4.84 -20.74
C ARG A 660 55.48 5.72 -19.49
N ASP A 661 55.12 7.00 -19.62
CA ASP A 661 55.25 8.00 -18.54
C ASP A 661 53.94 8.24 -17.78
N ILE A 662 52.94 7.38 -17.96
CA ILE A 662 51.63 7.54 -17.32
C ILE A 662 51.67 7.12 -15.85
N ASP A 663 51.11 7.97 -14.99
CA ASP A 663 50.96 7.72 -13.56
C ASP A 663 50.19 6.42 -13.28
N ILE A 664 50.69 5.62 -12.32
CA ILE A 664 50.10 4.34 -11.92
C ILE A 664 48.66 4.52 -11.42
N ASN A 665 48.32 5.67 -10.82
CA ASN A 665 46.97 5.96 -10.38
C ASN A 665 45.95 6.06 -11.53
N ARG A 666 46.40 6.38 -12.76
CA ARG A 666 45.53 6.36 -13.96
C ARG A 666 45.18 4.93 -14.36
N PHE A 667 46.13 4.00 -14.31
CA PHE A 667 45.86 2.58 -14.53
C PHE A 667 44.94 2.02 -13.46
N LYS A 668 45.12 2.43 -12.20
CA LYS A 668 44.23 2.07 -11.10
C LYS A 668 42.80 2.58 -11.31
N SER A 669 42.65 3.85 -11.66
CA SER A 669 41.35 4.44 -12.04
C SER A 669 40.70 3.65 -13.17
N PHE A 670 41.45 3.32 -14.22
CA PHE A 670 40.96 2.55 -15.36
C PHE A 670 40.39 1.20 -14.95
N ILE A 671 41.14 0.41 -14.16
CA ILE A 671 40.72 -0.92 -13.68
C ILE A 671 39.55 -0.85 -12.70
N LEU A 672 39.59 0.06 -11.72
CA LEU A 672 38.49 0.23 -10.75
C LEU A 672 37.19 0.65 -11.45
N GLY A 673 37.27 1.56 -12.42
CA GLY A 673 36.10 1.99 -13.19
C GLY A 673 35.52 0.88 -14.07
N LEU A 674 36.38 0.03 -14.64
CA LEU A 674 35.97 -1.15 -15.41
C LEU A 674 35.22 -2.16 -14.53
N ILE A 675 35.79 -2.51 -13.36
CA ILE A 675 35.18 -3.43 -12.39
C ILE A 675 33.86 -2.86 -11.89
N MET A 676 33.84 -1.59 -11.47
CA MET A 676 32.63 -0.96 -10.95
C MET A 676 31.52 -0.92 -12.00
N ARG A 677 31.85 -0.61 -13.27
CA ARG A 677 30.86 -0.65 -14.35
C ARG A 677 30.24 -2.04 -14.50
N ILE A 678 31.06 -3.08 -14.61
CA ILE A 678 30.58 -4.46 -14.84
C ILE A 678 29.75 -4.93 -13.63
N LYS A 679 30.20 -4.64 -12.40
CA LYS A 679 29.47 -4.93 -11.16
C LYS A 679 28.08 -4.28 -11.17
N LEU A 680 27.99 -2.98 -11.44
CA LEU A 680 26.73 -2.22 -11.44
C LEU A 680 25.75 -2.67 -12.54
N GLN A 681 26.25 -3.34 -13.58
CA GLN A 681 25.41 -3.99 -14.59
C GLN A 681 25.08 -5.45 -14.25
N GLY A 682 25.58 -5.97 -13.14
CA GLY A 682 25.38 -7.35 -12.65
C GLY A 682 26.25 -8.39 -13.33
N GLY A 683 27.29 -8.00 -14.05
CA GLY A 683 28.27 -8.91 -14.66
C GLY A 683 29.18 -9.59 -13.62
N VAL A 684 28.62 -9.97 -12.48
CA VAL A 684 29.25 -10.80 -11.46
C VAL A 684 28.82 -12.25 -11.71
N TYR A 685 29.71 -13.21 -11.54
CA TYR A 685 29.40 -14.60 -11.80
C TYR A 685 28.49 -15.16 -10.69
N HIS A 686 27.50 -15.96 -11.10
CA HIS A 686 26.60 -16.69 -10.20
C HIS A 686 26.20 -17.99 -10.89
N ALA A 687 26.12 -19.11 -10.16
CA ALA A 687 25.86 -20.43 -10.74
C ALA A 687 24.57 -20.48 -11.58
N ALA A 688 23.50 -19.80 -11.12
CA ALA A 688 22.24 -19.69 -11.86
C ALA A 688 22.35 -19.00 -13.25
N LEU A 689 23.44 -18.28 -13.53
CA LEU A 689 23.65 -17.54 -14.78
C LEU A 689 24.45 -18.33 -15.82
N GLU A 690 24.92 -19.55 -15.52
CA GLU A 690 25.77 -20.30 -16.42
C GLU A 690 25.12 -20.58 -17.79
N THR A 691 23.90 -21.14 -17.79
CA THR A 691 23.16 -21.38 -19.04
C THR A 691 22.78 -20.06 -19.73
N TYR A 692 22.56 -18.99 -18.98
CA TYR A 692 22.28 -17.66 -19.52
C TYR A 692 23.49 -17.08 -20.27
N ILE A 693 24.70 -17.26 -19.72
CA ILE A 693 25.96 -16.87 -20.35
C ILE A 693 26.22 -17.72 -21.60
N GLN A 694 26.13 -19.05 -21.49
CA GLN A 694 26.36 -19.98 -22.60
C GLN A 694 25.38 -19.78 -23.77
N SER A 695 24.13 -19.39 -23.47
CA SER A 695 23.10 -19.08 -24.46
C SER A 695 23.15 -17.64 -24.98
N ASN A 696 24.27 -16.93 -24.78
CA ASN A 696 24.49 -15.60 -25.32
C ASN A 696 23.45 -14.57 -24.81
N GLY A 697 23.11 -14.66 -23.53
CA GLY A 697 22.21 -13.72 -22.85
C GLY A 697 20.72 -14.02 -23.03
N ASN A 698 20.31 -15.28 -23.27
CA ASN A 698 18.89 -15.62 -23.39
C ASN A 698 18.20 -15.66 -22.01
N SER A 699 17.55 -14.56 -21.63
CA SER A 699 16.89 -14.41 -20.32
C SER A 699 15.71 -15.37 -20.11
N TYR A 700 15.14 -15.94 -21.17
CA TYR A 700 14.06 -16.93 -21.05
C TYR A 700 14.50 -18.18 -20.29
N LEU A 701 15.78 -18.57 -20.40
CA LEU A 701 16.30 -19.75 -19.72
C LEU A 701 16.34 -19.57 -18.19
N LEU A 702 16.42 -18.34 -17.70
CA LEU A 702 16.36 -18.05 -16.25
C LEU A 702 14.99 -18.41 -15.67
N ASN A 703 13.90 -18.32 -16.46
CA ASN A 703 12.55 -18.71 -16.03
C ASN A 703 12.38 -20.21 -15.83
N LYS A 704 13.31 -21.03 -16.35
CA LYS A 704 13.29 -22.48 -16.15
C LYS A 704 13.84 -22.91 -14.79
N ILE A 705 14.47 -21.98 -14.05
CA ILE A 705 15.08 -22.25 -12.75
C ILE A 705 14.01 -22.07 -11.65
N PRO A 706 13.68 -23.10 -10.85
CA PRO A 706 12.48 -23.10 -10.00
C PRO A 706 12.40 -22.04 -8.89
N TYR A 707 13.53 -21.48 -8.47
CA TYR A 707 13.62 -20.46 -7.41
C TYR A 707 13.78 -19.04 -7.96
N MET A 708 14.09 -18.88 -9.25
CA MET A 708 14.40 -17.57 -9.84
C MET A 708 13.15 -16.69 -9.98
N PRO A 709 13.31 -15.35 -9.96
CA PRO A 709 12.22 -14.45 -10.31
C PRO A 709 11.88 -14.58 -11.80
N SER A 710 10.70 -14.10 -12.19
CA SER A 710 10.28 -14.08 -13.60
C SER A 710 11.02 -12.99 -14.40
N PHE A 711 11.63 -13.38 -15.51
CA PHE A 711 12.27 -12.53 -16.52
C PHE A 711 11.43 -12.48 -17.80
N GLY A 712 10.63 -11.44 -17.96
CA GLY A 712 9.90 -11.14 -19.18
C GLY A 712 10.78 -10.47 -20.26
N GLN A 713 10.22 -10.21 -21.44
CA GLN A 713 10.95 -9.61 -22.57
C GLN A 713 11.59 -8.24 -22.22
N GLY A 714 10.90 -7.44 -21.40
CA GLY A 714 11.37 -6.13 -20.91
C GLY A 714 12.05 -6.16 -19.55
N SER A 715 12.25 -7.35 -18.95
CA SER A 715 12.93 -7.45 -17.65
C SER A 715 14.41 -7.12 -17.80
N ARG A 716 14.94 -6.42 -16.80
CA ARG A 716 16.38 -6.18 -16.66
C ARG A 716 17.06 -7.48 -16.27
N ALA A 717 18.16 -7.79 -16.93
CA ALA A 717 19.00 -8.96 -16.69
C ALA A 717 20.47 -8.52 -16.51
N PRO A 718 21.30 -9.34 -15.84
CA PRO A 718 22.74 -9.14 -15.78
C PRO A 718 23.39 -8.92 -17.15
N VAL A 719 24.29 -7.95 -17.24
CA VAL A 719 25.06 -7.66 -18.47
C VAL A 719 26.54 -7.96 -18.20
N PHE A 720 27.06 -8.95 -18.90
CA PHE A 720 28.48 -9.32 -18.86
C PHE A 720 29.27 -8.60 -19.95
N LEU A 721 30.60 -8.58 -19.84
CA LEU A 721 31.49 -8.03 -20.85
C LEU A 721 31.73 -9.06 -21.97
N THR A 722 31.75 -8.64 -23.23
CA THR A 722 32.00 -9.51 -24.41
C THR A 722 32.88 -8.82 -25.44
N ASN A 723 33.72 -9.58 -26.14
CA ASN A 723 34.58 -9.08 -27.21
C ASN A 723 33.85 -8.94 -28.56
N LYS A 724 32.73 -9.65 -28.75
CA LYS A 724 31.88 -9.53 -29.95
C LYS A 724 30.54 -8.90 -29.62
N ARG A 725 29.97 -8.17 -30.59
CA ARG A 725 28.64 -7.53 -30.45
C ARG A 725 27.56 -8.58 -30.24
N GLN A 726 26.78 -8.43 -29.18
CA GLN A 726 25.69 -9.34 -28.81
C GLN A 726 24.38 -8.58 -28.53
N SER A 727 23.29 -9.32 -28.35
CA SER A 727 21.95 -8.75 -28.13
C SER A 727 21.74 -8.16 -26.72
N ARG A 728 22.47 -8.63 -25.70
CA ARG A 728 22.28 -8.17 -24.30
C ARG A 728 23.56 -7.90 -23.50
N PHE A 729 24.74 -8.33 -23.96
CA PHE A 729 26.01 -8.12 -23.25
C PHE A 729 26.74 -6.85 -23.70
N GLY A 730 27.57 -6.29 -22.80
CA GLY A 730 28.34 -5.09 -23.04
C GLY A 730 29.50 -5.38 -23.98
N THR A 731 29.47 -4.81 -25.18
CA THR A 731 30.53 -5.02 -26.17
C THR A 731 31.74 -4.15 -25.84
N LEU A 732 32.92 -4.74 -25.81
CA LEU A 732 34.18 -4.09 -25.46
C LEU A 732 34.57 -2.98 -26.44
N LEU A 733 34.56 -3.28 -27.74
CA LEU A 733 34.93 -2.34 -28.80
C LEU A 733 33.82 -2.27 -29.86
N SER A 734 33.61 -1.08 -30.41
CA SER A 734 32.67 -0.85 -31.50
C SER A 734 33.23 -1.40 -32.82
N ALA A 735 32.35 -1.73 -33.77
CA ALA A 735 32.80 -1.99 -35.14
C ALA A 735 33.13 -0.65 -35.83
N GLN A 736 34.05 -0.65 -36.80
CA GLN A 736 34.42 0.54 -37.56
C GLN A 736 33.18 1.33 -38.05
N ASN A 737 33.22 2.66 -37.92
CA ASN A 737 32.15 3.61 -38.27
C ASN A 737 30.86 3.54 -37.43
N LYS A 738 30.92 3.03 -36.18
CA LYS A 738 29.80 3.09 -35.22
C LYS A 738 30.13 4.01 -34.04
N ALA A 739 29.10 4.32 -33.25
CA ALA A 739 29.26 5.04 -31.99
C ALA A 739 30.16 4.25 -31.02
N ASN A 740 31.04 4.96 -30.31
CA ASN A 740 31.92 4.36 -29.32
C ASN A 740 31.08 3.69 -28.22
N THR A 741 31.53 2.52 -27.79
CA THR A 741 31.00 1.82 -26.61
C THR A 741 31.35 2.60 -25.34
N TRP A 742 30.72 2.21 -24.23
CA TRP A 742 31.07 2.76 -22.92
C TRP A 742 32.54 2.50 -22.57
N TYR A 743 33.08 1.33 -22.93
CA TYR A 743 34.45 0.94 -22.57
C TYR A 743 35.49 1.74 -23.35
N GLU A 744 35.28 1.96 -24.65
CA GLU A 744 36.10 2.87 -25.45
C GLU A 744 36.09 4.28 -24.86
N ASN A 745 34.90 4.82 -24.53
CA ASN A 745 34.81 6.15 -23.92
C ASN A 745 35.46 6.24 -22.53
N TRP A 746 35.33 5.18 -21.73
CA TRP A 746 35.99 5.09 -20.42
C TRP A 746 37.51 5.09 -20.56
N PHE A 747 38.04 4.35 -21.54
CA PHE A 747 39.46 4.35 -21.87
C PHE A 747 39.92 5.77 -22.26
N SER A 748 39.23 6.45 -23.19
CA SER A 748 39.55 7.83 -23.57
C SER A 748 39.51 8.79 -22.36
N LYS A 749 38.57 8.60 -21.42
CA LYS A 749 38.48 9.43 -20.19
C LYS A 749 39.63 9.23 -19.23
N CYS A 750 40.17 8.02 -19.14
CA CYS A 750 41.28 7.71 -18.25
C CYS A 750 42.60 8.29 -18.78
N PHE A 751 42.77 8.34 -20.11
CA PHE A 751 44.03 8.71 -20.77
C PHE A 751 43.90 9.93 -21.69
N ARG A 752 42.93 10.82 -21.44
CA ARG A 752 42.55 11.96 -22.29
C ARG A 752 43.66 12.97 -22.66
N GLU A 753 44.76 12.95 -21.91
CA GLU A 753 45.90 13.86 -22.10
C GLU A 753 46.81 13.40 -23.26
N ILE A 754 46.59 12.19 -23.76
CA ILE A 754 47.39 11.57 -24.82
C ILE A 754 46.68 11.70 -26.17
N PRO A 755 47.29 12.34 -27.18
CA PRO A 755 46.74 12.40 -28.52
C PRO A 755 46.61 11.01 -29.16
N LEU A 756 45.51 10.77 -29.89
CA LEU A 756 45.25 9.53 -30.63
C LEU A 756 45.28 8.23 -29.79
N ILE A 757 45.07 8.35 -28.47
CA ILE A 757 45.16 7.21 -27.55
C ILE A 757 44.20 6.08 -27.89
N ASP A 758 43.03 6.40 -28.46
CA ASP A 758 41.99 5.43 -28.83
C ASP A 758 42.50 4.32 -29.77
N ASN A 759 43.56 4.56 -30.54
CA ASN A 759 44.18 3.54 -31.41
C ASN A 759 44.81 2.37 -30.64
N TYR A 760 45.12 2.56 -29.35
CA TYR A 760 45.75 1.55 -28.49
C TYR A 760 44.76 0.87 -27.54
N ALA A 761 43.47 1.18 -27.63
CA ALA A 761 42.45 0.66 -26.71
C ALA A 761 42.38 -0.88 -26.73
N GLU A 762 42.43 -1.50 -27.93
CA GLU A 762 42.35 -2.95 -28.08
C GLU A 762 43.50 -3.69 -27.38
N ASP A 763 44.74 -3.23 -27.60
CA ASP A 763 45.92 -3.82 -27.00
C ASP A 763 45.90 -3.68 -25.46
N VAL A 764 45.55 -2.49 -24.95
CA VAL A 764 45.46 -2.24 -23.51
C VAL A 764 44.39 -3.13 -22.87
N PHE A 765 43.19 -3.24 -23.47
CA PHE A 765 42.14 -4.09 -22.92
C PHE A 765 42.52 -5.57 -22.95
N LYS A 766 43.22 -6.03 -24.00
CA LYS A 766 43.69 -7.42 -24.09
C LYS A 766 44.65 -7.76 -22.96
N VAL A 767 45.64 -6.90 -22.69
CA VAL A 767 46.58 -7.09 -21.57
C VAL A 767 45.85 -7.02 -20.23
N ALA A 768 44.97 -6.02 -20.05
CA ALA A 768 44.21 -5.85 -18.81
C ALA A 768 43.31 -7.06 -18.49
N LEU A 769 42.57 -7.57 -19.47
CA LEU A 769 41.69 -8.73 -19.28
C LEU A 769 42.48 -10.01 -18.96
N ASN A 770 43.61 -10.25 -19.63
CA ASN A 770 44.46 -11.39 -19.31
C ASN A 770 44.98 -11.32 -17.86
N LYS A 771 45.47 -10.15 -17.42
CA LYS A 771 45.93 -9.96 -16.03
C LYS A 771 44.81 -10.13 -14.99
N LEU A 772 43.60 -9.65 -15.30
CA LEU A 772 42.43 -9.85 -14.44
C LEU A 772 41.99 -11.33 -14.38
N GLU A 773 42.16 -12.09 -15.45
CA GLU A 773 41.94 -13.54 -15.48
C GLU A 773 42.99 -14.28 -14.64
N ASP A 774 44.28 -14.00 -14.86
CA ASP A 774 45.41 -14.66 -14.17
C ASP A 774 45.31 -14.52 -12.63
N LYS A 775 44.80 -13.38 -12.15
CA LYS A 775 44.62 -13.09 -10.72
C LYS A 775 43.28 -13.57 -10.16
N ASN A 776 42.49 -14.31 -10.93
CA ASN A 776 41.15 -14.79 -10.57
C ASN A 776 40.22 -13.66 -10.12
N ILE A 777 40.24 -12.53 -10.83
CA ILE A 777 39.27 -11.43 -10.63
C ILE A 777 38.13 -11.61 -11.62
N PHE A 778 38.43 -11.93 -12.89
CA PHE A 778 37.44 -12.25 -13.90
C PHE A 778 37.46 -13.74 -14.25
N LYS A 779 36.26 -14.29 -14.49
CA LYS A 779 36.07 -15.59 -15.11
C LYS A 779 35.75 -15.39 -16.59
N LYS A 780 36.57 -15.99 -17.46
CA LYS A 780 36.32 -16.06 -18.90
C LYS A 780 35.54 -17.32 -19.26
N THR A 781 34.47 -17.14 -20.03
CA THR A 781 33.67 -18.22 -20.61
C THR A 781 33.69 -18.12 -22.13
N ILE A 782 34.13 -19.18 -22.80
CA ILE A 782 34.14 -19.25 -24.26
C ILE A 782 32.78 -19.78 -24.73
N ILE A 783 32.06 -18.98 -25.53
CA ILE A 783 30.77 -19.37 -26.12
C ILE A 783 30.97 -20.06 -27.47
N ARG A 784 31.88 -19.53 -28.30
CA ARG A 784 32.29 -20.04 -29.62
C ARG A 784 33.79 -19.75 -29.81
N GLN A 785 34.45 -20.37 -30.81
CA GLN A 785 35.91 -20.34 -30.99
C GLN A 785 36.57 -18.95 -30.83
N ASP A 786 35.90 -17.85 -31.22
CA ASP A 786 36.44 -16.47 -31.09
C ASP A 786 35.59 -15.55 -30.17
N GLN A 787 34.67 -16.10 -29.40
CA GLN A 787 33.70 -15.33 -28.63
C GLN A 787 33.82 -15.65 -27.14
N ALA A 788 34.30 -14.65 -26.40
CA ALA A 788 34.53 -14.75 -24.97
C ALA A 788 33.63 -13.77 -24.20
N VAL A 789 33.20 -14.22 -23.03
CA VAL A 789 32.43 -13.43 -22.07
C VAL A 789 33.15 -13.42 -20.73
N TRP A 790 33.26 -12.25 -20.12
CA TRP A 790 33.91 -12.04 -18.83
C TRP A 790 32.90 -11.59 -17.77
N GLY A 791 33.04 -12.16 -16.58
CA GLY A 791 32.31 -11.74 -15.38
C GLY A 791 33.21 -11.71 -14.16
N ILE A 792 32.89 -10.82 -13.22
CA ILE A 792 33.60 -10.66 -11.95
C ILE A 792 33.34 -11.88 -11.06
N LEU A 793 34.37 -12.46 -10.47
CA LEU A 793 34.23 -13.51 -9.47
C LEU A 793 33.70 -12.92 -8.14
N PRO A 794 32.64 -13.46 -7.51
CA PRO A 794 32.08 -12.86 -6.29
C PRO A 794 33.06 -12.82 -5.11
N GLU A 795 34.10 -13.66 -5.12
CA GLU A 795 35.16 -13.74 -4.10
C GLU A 795 36.05 -12.49 -4.07
N ILE A 796 36.13 -11.72 -5.16
CA ILE A 796 36.90 -10.44 -5.17
C ILE A 796 36.09 -9.29 -4.54
N LEU A 797 34.78 -9.43 -4.35
CA LEU A 797 33.93 -8.37 -3.83
C LEU A 797 33.75 -8.51 -2.32
N GLN A 798 34.47 -7.71 -1.54
CA GLN A 798 34.30 -7.60 -0.09
C GLN A 798 33.15 -6.66 0.27
N ILE A 799 32.55 -6.89 1.43
CA ILE A 799 31.42 -6.12 1.94
C ILE A 799 31.91 -5.25 3.10
N THR A 800 31.55 -3.97 3.08
CA THR A 800 31.86 -3.02 4.17
C THR A 800 30.61 -2.24 4.56
N THR A 801 30.54 -1.84 5.83
CA THR A 801 29.57 -0.87 6.35
C THR A 801 30.16 0.54 6.45
N ASN A 802 31.48 0.70 6.29
CA ASN A 802 32.14 2.00 6.26
C ASN A 802 32.09 2.58 4.84
N VAL A 803 30.90 3.04 4.45
CA VAL A 803 30.62 3.51 3.10
C VAL A 803 30.78 5.02 3.01
N LYS A 804 31.34 5.50 1.91
CA LYS A 804 31.32 6.91 1.51
C LYS A 804 30.59 7.06 0.19
N GLN A 805 29.89 8.17 0.04
CA GLN A 805 29.32 8.57 -1.25
C GLN A 805 30.18 9.66 -1.87
N ILE A 806 30.51 9.45 -3.14
CA ILE A 806 31.19 10.43 -3.97
C ILE A 806 30.21 10.95 -5.01
N ARG A 807 30.32 12.24 -5.34
CA ARG A 807 29.45 12.91 -6.30
C ARG A 807 30.28 13.55 -7.40
N CYS A 808 29.83 13.39 -8.63
CA CYS A 808 30.43 14.09 -9.75
C CYS A 808 30.09 15.58 -9.68
N THR A 809 31.12 16.44 -9.75
CA THR A 809 30.99 17.90 -9.67
C THR A 809 30.22 18.52 -10.84
N GLN A 810 30.13 17.82 -11.98
CA GLN A 810 29.46 18.34 -13.18
C GLN A 810 28.04 17.80 -13.35
N CYS A 811 27.84 16.48 -13.31
CA CYS A 811 26.53 15.87 -13.63
C CYS A 811 25.74 15.38 -12.41
N GLY A 812 26.29 15.52 -11.19
CA GLY A 812 25.66 15.06 -9.96
C GLY A 812 25.55 13.54 -9.80
N HIS A 813 26.13 12.75 -10.71
CA HIS A 813 26.14 11.29 -10.59
C HIS A 813 26.84 10.87 -9.30
N THR A 814 26.18 10.03 -8.50
CA THR A 814 26.74 9.52 -7.24
C THR A 814 27.11 8.05 -7.34
N VAL A 815 28.13 7.65 -6.58
CA VAL A 815 28.58 6.27 -6.40
C VAL A 815 28.86 6.04 -4.92
N SER A 816 28.58 4.82 -4.45
CA SER A 816 28.89 4.40 -3.07
C SER A 816 30.13 3.54 -3.11
N ILE A 817 31.11 3.85 -2.27
CA ILE A 817 32.46 3.25 -2.26
C ILE A 817 32.84 2.91 -0.82
N SER A 818 33.85 2.04 -0.64
CA SER A 818 34.47 1.89 0.68
C SER A 818 35.18 3.19 1.05
N ASN A 819 35.16 3.56 2.34
CA ASN A 819 36.00 4.63 2.85
C ASN A 819 37.49 4.38 2.55
N ASP A 820 37.90 3.12 2.49
CA ASP A 820 39.29 2.73 2.20
C ASP A 820 39.69 3.01 0.74
N GLU A 821 38.72 3.27 -0.14
CA GLU A 821 38.97 3.60 -1.55
C GLU A 821 38.89 5.12 -1.82
N ILE A 822 38.63 5.95 -0.82
CA ILE A 822 38.31 7.38 -1.03
C ILE A 822 39.39 8.12 -1.82
N ASP A 823 40.66 7.86 -1.51
CA ASP A 823 41.80 8.51 -2.17
C ASP A 823 41.92 8.10 -3.64
N TYR A 824 41.46 6.90 -4.01
CA TYR A 824 41.48 6.41 -5.38
C TYR A 824 40.34 6.98 -6.23
N TRP A 825 39.22 7.28 -5.59
CA TRP A 825 38.04 7.82 -6.27
C TRP A 825 38.05 9.34 -6.38
N LYS A 826 38.82 10.02 -5.52
CA LYS A 826 39.01 11.47 -5.59
C LYS A 826 39.63 11.83 -6.94
N ASP A 827 39.04 12.83 -7.61
CA ASP A 827 39.45 13.29 -8.96
C ASP A 827 39.30 12.28 -10.11
N MET A 828 38.77 11.08 -9.83
CA MET A 828 38.49 10.08 -10.86
C MET A 828 37.42 10.59 -11.85
N SER A 829 37.61 10.28 -13.14
CA SER A 829 36.65 10.63 -14.19
C SER A 829 35.27 10.01 -13.93
N CYS A 830 34.21 10.75 -14.26
CA CYS A 830 32.84 10.27 -14.06
C CYS A 830 32.52 9.02 -14.88
N LEU A 831 31.86 8.03 -14.24
CA LEU A 831 31.43 6.77 -14.88
C LEU A 831 30.27 6.95 -15.86
N ARG A 832 29.57 8.09 -15.83
CA ARG A 832 28.47 8.38 -16.76
C ARG A 832 29.04 8.66 -18.14
N LEU A 833 28.52 7.98 -19.18
CA LEU A 833 29.05 8.03 -20.55
C LEU A 833 29.36 9.46 -21.03
N ASN A 834 28.45 10.42 -20.83
CA ASN A 834 28.60 11.77 -21.39
C ASN A 834 29.18 12.80 -20.40
N CYS A 835 29.59 12.39 -19.21
CA CYS A 835 30.15 13.31 -18.23
C CYS A 835 31.68 13.23 -18.22
N TRP A 836 32.33 14.37 -18.39
CA TRP A 836 33.79 14.55 -18.29
C TRP A 836 34.24 15.17 -16.97
N GLY A 837 33.29 15.42 -16.07
CA GLY A 837 33.53 15.87 -14.72
C GLY A 837 34.21 14.80 -13.88
N ARG A 838 34.59 15.20 -12.67
CA ARG A 838 35.33 14.35 -11.72
C ARG A 838 34.52 14.10 -10.47
N TYR A 839 34.84 13.03 -9.77
CA TYR A 839 34.25 12.76 -8.47
C TYR A 839 34.96 13.55 -7.36
N SER A 840 34.14 14.06 -6.45
CA SER A 840 34.55 14.70 -5.21
C SER A 840 33.76 14.11 -4.05
N GLN A 841 34.28 14.25 -2.83
CA GLN A 841 33.56 13.85 -1.63
C GLN A 841 32.25 14.64 -1.52
N ASP A 842 31.17 13.93 -1.20
CA ASP A 842 29.86 14.49 -0.99
C ASP A 842 29.58 14.60 0.53
N ASN A 843 29.02 15.73 0.97
CA ASN A 843 28.47 15.83 2.32
C ASN A 843 27.11 15.13 2.30
N PHE A 844 27.13 13.85 2.66
CA PHE A 844 25.98 12.98 2.59
C PHE A 844 24.81 13.50 3.48
N ARG A 845 23.57 13.44 2.95
CA ARG A 845 22.33 13.86 3.66
C ARG A 845 21.94 12.83 4.72
N ASP A 846 21.10 13.18 5.68
CA ASP A 846 20.58 12.21 6.68
C ASP A 846 20.06 10.90 6.04
N ASP A 847 20.67 9.76 6.38
CA ASP A 847 20.31 8.44 5.83
C ASP A 847 19.05 7.87 6.48
N TYR A 848 17.88 8.38 6.09
CA TYR A 848 16.62 7.85 6.61
C TYR A 848 16.50 6.32 6.41
N TYR A 849 16.79 5.83 5.19
CA TYR A 849 16.65 4.40 4.89
C TYR A 849 17.75 3.57 5.55
N GLY A 850 18.95 4.12 5.71
CA GLY A 850 20.04 3.46 6.40
C GLY A 850 19.75 3.20 7.87
N LYS A 851 19.25 4.23 8.56
CA LYS A 851 18.74 4.09 9.93
C LYS A 851 17.66 3.01 9.95
N LEU A 852 16.63 3.13 9.11
CA LEU A 852 15.53 2.17 9.04
C LEU A 852 16.03 0.72 8.88
N TYR A 853 16.90 0.43 7.92
CA TYR A 853 17.38 -0.94 7.69
C TYR A 853 18.22 -1.48 8.85
N SER A 854 18.89 -0.61 9.59
CA SER A 854 19.75 -1.02 10.72
C SER A 854 18.94 -1.40 11.97
N ILE A 855 17.81 -0.74 12.22
CA ILE A 855 17.01 -0.92 13.46
C ILE A 855 15.62 -1.54 13.24
N ALA A 856 15.23 -1.83 11.99
CA ALA A 856 13.90 -2.33 11.68
C ALA A 856 13.57 -3.67 12.34
N ASN A 857 12.35 -3.82 12.82
CA ASN A 857 11.81 -5.13 13.18
C ASN A 857 11.64 -5.97 11.92
N ILE A 858 12.23 -7.18 11.90
CA ILE A 858 12.08 -8.14 10.81
C ILE A 858 10.73 -8.83 10.98
N TYR A 859 9.72 -8.27 10.34
CA TYR A 859 8.36 -8.76 10.39
C TYR A 859 7.74 -8.71 8.99
N ARG A 860 7.48 -9.89 8.43
CA ARG A 860 6.94 -10.02 7.07
C ARG A 860 5.48 -9.63 7.03
N ILE A 861 5.10 -8.91 5.98
CA ILE A 861 3.71 -8.59 5.69
C ILE A 861 3.08 -9.68 4.83
N PHE A 862 1.97 -10.23 5.32
CA PHE A 862 1.10 -11.15 4.62
C PHE A 862 -0.22 -10.46 4.36
N ALA A 863 -0.35 -9.95 3.13
CA ALA A 863 -1.51 -9.21 2.69
C ALA A 863 -2.57 -10.14 2.08
N HIS A 864 -3.82 -9.92 2.43
CA HIS A 864 -4.97 -10.63 1.86
C HIS A 864 -6.08 -9.65 1.50
N GLU A 865 -6.88 -9.98 0.48
CA GLU A 865 -8.11 -9.23 0.22
C GLU A 865 -9.20 -9.58 1.24
N HIS A 866 -10.08 -8.64 1.53
CA HIS A 866 -11.33 -8.87 2.27
C HIS A 866 -12.48 -8.17 1.53
N THR A 867 -13.21 -8.93 0.71
CA THR A 867 -14.25 -8.39 -0.16
C THR A 867 -15.54 -9.20 -0.05
N GLY A 868 -16.65 -8.62 -0.52
CA GLY A 868 -17.95 -9.28 -0.52
C GLY A 868 -18.02 -10.52 -1.45
N LEU A 869 -17.01 -10.73 -2.31
CA LEU A 869 -16.94 -11.87 -3.23
C LEU A 869 -16.32 -13.12 -2.60
N LEU A 870 -15.63 -12.99 -1.46
CA LEU A 870 -15.03 -14.13 -0.78
C LEU A 870 -16.11 -15.10 -0.30
N LYS A 871 -15.83 -16.40 -0.43
CA LYS A 871 -16.69 -17.45 0.12
C LYS A 871 -16.69 -17.36 1.64
N ARG A 872 -17.82 -17.66 2.28
CA ARG A 872 -17.97 -17.55 3.74
C ARG A 872 -16.87 -18.27 4.53
N ILE A 873 -16.56 -19.53 4.18
CA ILE A 873 -15.53 -20.34 4.85
C ILE A 873 -14.15 -19.69 4.77
N GLU A 874 -13.79 -19.19 3.59
CA GLU A 874 -12.51 -18.52 3.35
C GLU A 874 -12.42 -17.20 4.12
N ARG A 875 -13.48 -16.40 4.08
CA ARG A 875 -13.57 -15.14 4.82
C ARG A 875 -13.45 -15.36 6.33
N GLU A 876 -14.17 -16.33 6.89
CA GLU A 876 -14.12 -16.64 8.33
C GLU A 876 -12.74 -17.17 8.76
N ASP A 877 -12.04 -17.95 7.91
CA ASP A 877 -10.67 -18.39 8.19
C ASP A 877 -9.69 -17.19 8.22
N ILE A 878 -9.80 -16.30 7.23
CA ILE A 878 -8.98 -15.09 7.15
C ILE A 878 -9.22 -14.19 8.37
N GLU A 879 -10.47 -13.92 8.72
CA GLU A 879 -10.85 -13.12 9.90
C GLU A 879 -10.27 -13.74 11.18
N LYS A 880 -10.45 -15.05 11.40
CA LYS A 880 -9.92 -15.75 12.58
C LYS A 880 -8.39 -15.64 12.64
N ARG A 881 -7.69 -15.88 11.53
CA ARG A 881 -6.22 -15.83 11.50
C ARG A 881 -5.69 -14.42 11.66
N PHE A 882 -6.36 -13.41 11.10
CA PHE A 882 -6.02 -12.01 11.29
C PHE A 882 -6.22 -11.52 12.72
N ILE A 883 -7.34 -11.91 13.36
CA ILE A 883 -7.64 -11.55 14.75
C ILE A 883 -6.58 -12.12 15.71
N HIS A 884 -6.30 -13.42 15.59
CA HIS A 884 -5.42 -14.11 16.53
C HIS A 884 -3.93 -13.93 16.21
N ASN A 885 -3.58 -13.78 14.91
CA ASN A 885 -2.22 -13.56 14.39
C ASN A 885 -1.12 -14.35 15.14
N LYS A 886 -1.29 -15.68 15.23
CA LYS A 886 -0.43 -16.54 16.08
C LYS A 886 0.85 -16.97 15.37
N ASN A 887 0.79 -17.12 14.06
CA ASN A 887 1.88 -17.64 13.25
C ASN A 887 2.48 -16.54 12.37
N PRO A 888 3.78 -16.60 12.04
CA PRO A 888 4.42 -15.62 11.17
C PRO A 888 3.76 -15.47 9.79
N TRP A 889 3.07 -16.50 9.29
CA TRP A 889 2.39 -16.54 7.98
C TRP A 889 0.89 -16.20 8.05
N ASP A 890 0.38 -15.82 9.21
CA ASP A 890 -1.00 -15.36 9.33
C ASP A 890 -1.17 -13.99 8.66
N PRO A 891 -2.34 -13.71 8.06
CA PRO A 891 -2.60 -12.42 7.46
C PRO A 891 -2.46 -11.32 8.51
N ASN A 892 -1.71 -10.29 8.18
CA ASN A 892 -1.48 -9.13 9.04
C ASN A 892 -1.75 -7.81 8.32
N LEU A 893 -2.15 -7.88 7.05
CA LEU A 893 -2.71 -6.77 6.30
C LEU A 893 -3.96 -7.24 5.56
N LEU A 894 -5.09 -6.57 5.76
CA LEU A 894 -6.30 -6.78 4.96
C LEU A 894 -6.54 -5.59 4.04
N SER A 895 -6.59 -5.86 2.74
CA SER A 895 -7.02 -4.90 1.73
C SER A 895 -8.52 -5.08 1.51
N ALA A 896 -9.30 -4.15 2.02
CA ALA A 896 -10.73 -4.29 2.20
C ALA A 896 -11.54 -3.29 1.38
N THR A 897 -12.74 -3.73 1.04
CA THR A 897 -13.82 -2.88 0.49
C THR A 897 -14.65 -2.27 1.63
N PRO A 898 -15.72 -1.51 1.36
CA PRO A 898 -16.68 -1.07 2.38
C PRO A 898 -17.28 -2.19 3.25
N THR A 899 -17.04 -3.46 2.91
CA THR A 899 -17.39 -4.62 3.76
C THR A 899 -16.87 -4.55 5.19
N LEU A 900 -15.72 -3.88 5.43
CA LEU A 900 -15.18 -3.68 6.78
C LEU A 900 -15.50 -2.29 7.37
N GLU A 901 -16.30 -1.46 6.69
CA GLU A 901 -16.90 -0.26 7.31
C GLU A 901 -17.92 -0.63 8.37
N MET A 902 -18.52 -1.82 8.23
CA MET A 902 -19.55 -2.35 9.12
C MET A 902 -18.96 -2.91 10.41
N GLY A 903 -19.76 -2.99 11.49
CA GLY A 903 -19.42 -3.53 12.82
C GLY A 903 -18.87 -4.96 12.94
N ILE A 904 -18.27 -5.55 11.89
CA ILE A 904 -17.60 -6.84 11.93
C ILE A 904 -16.39 -6.75 12.86
N ASP A 905 -16.26 -7.74 13.74
CA ASP A 905 -15.12 -7.90 14.63
C ASP A 905 -13.91 -8.43 13.85
N ILE A 906 -12.87 -7.60 13.75
CA ILE A 906 -11.56 -7.92 13.15
C ILE A 906 -10.44 -7.79 14.18
N GLY A 907 -10.79 -7.72 15.47
CA GLY A 907 -9.88 -7.44 16.57
C GLY A 907 -9.35 -6.01 16.54
N ASP A 908 -8.35 -5.76 17.38
CA ASP A 908 -7.81 -4.41 17.57
C ASP A 908 -6.82 -3.99 16.49
N LEU A 909 -6.91 -2.72 16.10
CA LEU A 909 -6.03 -2.07 15.13
C LEU A 909 -5.57 -0.74 15.70
N SER A 910 -4.29 -0.41 15.51
CA SER A 910 -3.77 0.94 15.82
C SER A 910 -3.59 1.78 14.56
N SER A 911 -3.77 1.21 13.37
CA SER A 911 -3.61 1.94 12.11
C SER A 911 -4.59 1.48 11.03
N VAL A 912 -5.07 2.45 10.25
CA VAL A 912 -5.93 2.26 9.07
C VAL A 912 -5.45 3.18 7.97
N PHE A 913 -5.27 2.65 6.76
CA PHE A 913 -4.91 3.45 5.59
C PHE A 913 -6.07 3.48 4.58
N LEU A 914 -6.34 4.64 4.01
CA LEU A 914 -7.33 4.84 2.96
C LEU A 914 -6.59 5.03 1.64
N CYS A 915 -6.83 4.14 0.68
CA CYS A 915 -6.15 4.17 -0.62
C CYS A 915 -6.62 5.29 -1.55
N SER A 916 -7.76 5.88 -1.22
CA SER A 916 -8.46 7.00 -1.87
C SER A 916 -9.15 7.82 -0.78
N VAL A 917 -9.54 9.06 -1.10
CA VAL A 917 -10.48 9.79 -0.24
C VAL A 917 -11.85 9.11 -0.32
N PRO A 918 -12.46 8.71 0.81
CA PRO A 918 -13.80 8.12 0.81
C PRO A 918 -14.85 9.04 0.16
N PRO A 919 -15.93 8.46 -0.40
CA PRO A 919 -16.93 9.21 -1.14
C PRO A 919 -17.76 10.17 -0.27
N ALA A 920 -17.91 9.90 1.04
CA ALA A 920 -18.60 10.78 1.97
C ALA A 920 -17.94 10.79 3.35
N GLN A 921 -18.23 11.82 4.15
CA GLN A 921 -17.73 11.99 5.51
C GLN A 921 -18.12 10.82 6.43
N THR A 922 -19.34 10.30 6.28
CA THR A 922 -19.81 9.13 7.03
C THR A 922 -18.91 7.91 6.78
N ASN A 923 -18.57 7.62 5.51
CA ASN A 923 -17.66 6.52 5.18
C ASN A 923 -16.27 6.78 5.76
N TYR A 924 -15.78 8.02 5.72
CA TYR A 924 -14.50 8.40 6.31
C TYR A 924 -14.45 8.05 7.80
N LEU A 925 -15.41 8.55 8.58
CA LEU A 925 -15.49 8.33 10.02
C LEU A 925 -15.61 6.84 10.40
N GLN A 926 -16.39 6.07 9.63
CA GLN A 926 -16.55 4.64 9.86
C GLN A 926 -15.29 3.83 9.56
N ARG A 927 -14.55 4.17 8.50
CA ARG A 927 -13.28 3.53 8.15
C ARG A 927 -12.19 3.83 9.18
N ILE A 928 -12.01 5.11 9.53
CA ILE A 928 -10.99 5.49 10.52
C ILE A 928 -11.36 5.04 11.94
N GLY A 929 -12.65 4.87 12.25
CA GLY A 929 -13.14 4.35 13.53
C GLY A 929 -12.85 2.85 13.74
N ARG A 930 -12.19 2.20 12.79
CA ARG A 930 -11.70 0.82 12.93
C ARG A 930 -10.38 0.75 13.70
N SER A 931 -9.62 1.84 13.81
CA SER A 931 -8.41 1.92 14.63
C SER A 931 -8.66 2.60 15.98
N GLY A 932 -7.81 2.27 16.96
CA GLY A 932 -7.77 2.90 18.29
C GLY A 932 -8.81 2.40 19.29
N ARG A 933 -9.38 1.20 19.10
CA ARG A 933 -10.41 0.64 20.01
C ARG A 933 -9.86 0.13 21.34
N ALA A 934 -8.69 -0.50 21.36
CA ALA A 934 -8.14 -1.11 22.57
C ALA A 934 -7.40 -0.13 23.49
N ASP A 935 -6.60 0.76 22.92
CA ASP A 935 -5.67 1.61 23.66
C ASP A 935 -5.92 3.11 23.45
N GLY A 936 -6.96 3.47 22.70
CA GLY A 936 -7.31 4.85 22.37
C GLY A 936 -6.42 5.49 21.30
N ASN A 937 -5.39 4.80 20.79
CA ASN A 937 -4.42 5.37 19.85
C ASN A 937 -4.70 4.95 18.41
N ALA A 938 -4.82 5.93 17.52
CA ALA A 938 -5.08 5.71 16.10
C ALA A 938 -4.12 6.51 15.22
N PHE A 939 -3.43 5.80 14.31
CA PHE A 939 -2.67 6.40 13.22
C PHE A 939 -3.36 6.13 11.88
N ASN A 940 -3.94 7.16 11.30
CA ASN A 940 -4.73 7.05 10.08
C ASN A 940 -4.05 7.77 8.92
N VAL A 941 -3.97 7.12 7.77
CA VAL A 941 -3.39 7.72 6.55
C VAL A 941 -4.46 7.80 5.49
N THR A 942 -4.59 8.96 4.84
CA THR A 942 -5.45 9.15 3.67
C THR A 942 -4.60 9.56 2.48
N VAL A 943 -4.68 8.81 1.39
CA VAL A 943 -4.00 9.17 0.14
C VAL A 943 -5.02 9.64 -0.88
N ALA A 944 -4.92 10.91 -1.27
CA ALA A 944 -5.74 11.53 -2.29
C ALA A 944 -5.21 11.21 -3.69
N GLU A 945 -6.08 10.68 -4.54
CA GLU A 945 -5.80 10.45 -5.95
C GLU A 945 -5.93 11.73 -6.80
N GLY A 946 -5.48 11.70 -8.06
CA GLY A 946 -5.63 12.81 -9.01
C GLY A 946 -7.06 13.02 -9.53
N MET A 947 -8.08 12.83 -8.69
CA MET A 947 -9.51 12.96 -9.02
C MET A 947 -10.10 14.23 -8.38
N SER A 948 -11.07 14.89 -9.04
CA SER A 948 -11.60 16.16 -8.55
C SER A 948 -12.14 16.11 -7.12
N HIS A 949 -12.80 15.00 -6.75
CA HIS A 949 -13.29 14.75 -5.39
C HIS A 949 -12.15 14.73 -4.37
N ASP A 950 -11.15 13.87 -4.59
CA ASP A 950 -9.99 13.73 -3.72
C ASP A 950 -9.20 15.03 -3.59
N LEU A 951 -9.01 15.75 -4.70
CA LEU A 951 -8.27 17.02 -4.72
C LEU A 951 -9.00 18.14 -3.97
N TYR A 952 -10.34 18.14 -4.00
CA TYR A 952 -11.15 19.08 -3.21
C TYR A 952 -10.89 18.88 -1.71
N PHE A 953 -11.05 17.66 -1.21
CA PHE A 953 -10.81 17.36 0.22
C PHE A 953 -9.34 17.34 0.61
N TYR A 954 -8.41 17.15 -0.34
CA TYR A 954 -6.99 17.30 -0.06
C TYR A 954 -6.60 18.77 0.16
N ALA A 955 -7.27 19.71 -0.54
CA ALA A 955 -7.06 21.14 -0.35
C ALA A 955 -7.60 21.61 1.01
N ASP A 956 -8.70 21.02 1.48
CA ASP A 956 -9.25 21.27 2.82
C ASP A 956 -9.66 19.95 3.53
N PRO A 957 -8.70 19.25 4.18
CA PRO A 957 -8.99 17.98 4.84
C PRO A 957 -9.92 18.11 6.05
N GLU A 958 -9.97 19.29 6.69
CA GLU A 958 -10.79 19.51 7.88
C GLU A 958 -12.28 19.35 7.56
N GLU A 959 -12.72 19.68 6.34
CA GLU A 959 -14.10 19.49 5.87
C GLU A 959 -14.48 17.99 5.81
N MET A 960 -13.59 17.11 5.37
CA MET A 960 -13.87 15.66 5.36
C MET A 960 -13.89 15.08 6.77
N ILE A 961 -12.97 15.53 7.62
CA ILE A 961 -12.77 14.95 8.96
C ILE A 961 -13.85 15.41 9.94
N SER A 962 -14.26 16.69 9.87
CA SER A 962 -15.21 17.32 10.77
C SER A 962 -16.59 17.55 10.17
N GLY A 963 -16.79 17.22 8.90
CA GLY A 963 -18.01 17.55 8.17
C GLY A 963 -19.29 16.97 8.79
N GLU A 964 -20.40 17.61 8.46
CA GLU A 964 -21.71 17.27 9.02
C GLU A 964 -22.20 15.91 8.51
N ILE A 965 -22.66 15.08 9.45
CA ILE A 965 -23.30 13.79 9.14
C ILE A 965 -24.79 14.05 9.05
N PHE A 966 -25.34 13.95 7.84
CA PHE A 966 -26.77 14.05 7.63
C PHE A 966 -27.46 12.72 7.95
N PRO A 967 -28.64 12.73 8.60
CA PRO A 967 -29.44 11.53 8.75
C PRO A 967 -29.88 11.02 7.37
N PRO A 968 -30.02 9.70 7.19
CA PRO A 968 -30.53 9.13 5.95
C PRO A 968 -31.98 9.55 5.68
N GLY A 969 -32.44 9.37 4.44
CA GLY A 969 -33.80 9.66 4.02
C GLY A 969 -34.52 8.43 3.45
N VAL A 970 -35.84 8.39 3.62
CA VAL A 970 -36.72 7.45 2.91
C VAL A 970 -37.76 8.21 2.09
N TYR A 971 -38.17 7.62 0.96
CA TYR A 971 -39.07 8.26 -0.01
C TYR A 971 -40.28 7.36 -0.24
N LEU A 972 -41.18 7.29 0.75
CA LEU A 972 -42.36 6.40 0.72
C LEU A 972 -43.29 6.66 -0.48
N ASN A 973 -43.26 7.86 -1.06
CA ASN A 973 -44.06 8.24 -2.23
C ASN A 973 -43.42 7.89 -3.58
N ALA A 974 -42.27 7.20 -3.59
CA ALA A 974 -41.59 6.80 -4.82
C ALA A 974 -42.42 5.75 -5.58
N SER A 975 -43.07 6.15 -6.68
CA SER A 975 -44.02 5.32 -7.45
C SER A 975 -43.45 3.96 -7.85
N ALA A 976 -42.23 3.91 -8.39
CA ALA A 976 -41.59 2.66 -8.80
C ALA A 976 -41.35 1.69 -7.63
N ILE A 977 -41.11 2.20 -6.41
CA ILE A 977 -40.96 1.37 -5.21
C ILE A 977 -42.32 0.89 -4.75
N LEU A 978 -43.33 1.77 -4.73
CA LEU A 978 -44.70 1.42 -4.36
C LEU A 978 -45.29 0.34 -5.28
N GLU A 979 -45.08 0.43 -6.60
CA GLU A 979 -45.53 -0.61 -7.55
C GLU A 979 -44.93 -1.97 -7.20
N ARG A 980 -43.62 -2.03 -6.98
CA ARG A 980 -42.92 -3.28 -6.59
C ARG A 980 -43.42 -3.80 -5.24
N GLN A 981 -43.57 -2.93 -4.24
CA GLN A 981 -44.00 -3.30 -2.90
C GLN A 981 -45.47 -3.72 -2.86
N PHE A 982 -46.33 -3.14 -3.72
CA PHE A 982 -47.71 -3.58 -3.88
C PHE A 982 -47.80 -4.97 -4.50
N VAL A 983 -47.00 -5.27 -5.53
CA VAL A 983 -46.93 -6.63 -6.09
C VAL A 983 -46.45 -7.63 -5.04
N ALA A 984 -45.44 -7.26 -4.25
CA ALA A 984 -44.95 -8.10 -3.16
C ALA A 984 -46.01 -8.30 -2.05
N PHE A 985 -46.76 -7.26 -1.69
CA PHE A 985 -47.88 -7.34 -0.76
C PHE A 985 -49.01 -8.25 -1.27
N CYS A 986 -49.33 -8.20 -2.57
CA CYS A 986 -50.29 -9.10 -3.19
C CYS A 986 -49.81 -10.56 -3.13
N LEU A 987 -48.51 -10.81 -3.37
CA LEU A 987 -47.91 -12.14 -3.23
C LEU A 987 -47.96 -12.63 -1.78
N ASP A 988 -47.62 -11.78 -0.81
CA ASP A 988 -47.71 -12.11 0.62
C ASP A 988 -49.13 -12.53 0.99
N SER A 989 -50.12 -11.74 0.57
CA SER A 989 -51.54 -11.99 0.82
C SER A 989 -52.02 -13.29 0.17
N TRP A 990 -51.56 -13.56 -1.05
CA TRP A 990 -51.87 -14.81 -1.74
C TRP A 990 -51.27 -16.02 -1.03
N VAL A 991 -50.02 -15.90 -0.56
CA VAL A 991 -49.35 -16.94 0.23
C VAL A 991 -50.02 -17.13 1.59
N ASP A 992 -50.50 -16.05 2.21
CA ASP A 992 -51.27 -16.12 3.45
C ASP A 992 -52.60 -16.85 3.31
N SER A 993 -53.22 -16.74 2.14
CA SER A 993 -54.57 -17.26 1.90
C SER A 993 -54.69 -18.78 2.04
N GLY A 994 -53.60 -19.54 1.87
CA GLY A 994 -53.73 -21.00 1.90
C GLY A 994 -52.84 -21.81 1.00
N ILE A 995 -52.28 -21.21 -0.06
CA ILE A 995 -51.83 -21.96 -1.24
C ILE A 995 -50.79 -23.05 -0.94
N GLY A 996 -50.89 -24.14 -1.71
CA GLY A 996 -49.93 -25.23 -1.69
C GLY A 996 -48.63 -24.88 -2.40
N GLN A 997 -47.55 -25.59 -2.04
CA GLN A 997 -46.22 -25.35 -2.60
C GLN A 997 -46.14 -25.60 -4.13
N GLU A 998 -47.00 -26.46 -4.66
CA GLU A 998 -47.05 -26.75 -6.11
C GLU A 998 -47.73 -25.64 -6.92
N GLU A 999 -48.60 -24.85 -6.29
CA GLU A 999 -49.30 -23.72 -6.92
C GLU A 999 -48.35 -22.54 -7.19
N PHE A 1000 -47.19 -22.50 -6.53
CA PHE A 1000 -46.15 -21.50 -6.76
C PHE A 1000 -44.82 -22.14 -7.22
N PRO A 1001 -44.59 -22.25 -8.55
CA PRO A 1001 -43.45 -22.95 -9.11
C PRO A 1001 -42.09 -22.32 -8.74
N LEU A 1002 -41.12 -23.16 -8.37
CA LEU A 1002 -39.74 -22.72 -8.05
C LEU A 1002 -38.87 -22.45 -9.29
N LEU A 1003 -39.24 -23.01 -10.45
CA LEU A 1003 -38.44 -22.94 -11.68
C LEU A 1003 -39.13 -22.05 -12.72
N LEU A 1004 -38.40 -21.05 -13.22
CA LEU A 1004 -38.90 -20.13 -14.24
C LEU A 1004 -39.41 -20.85 -15.50
N GLY A 1005 -38.75 -21.94 -15.92
CA GLY A 1005 -39.19 -22.73 -17.08
C GLY A 1005 -40.60 -23.29 -16.94
N LYS A 1006 -41.03 -23.68 -15.73
CA LYS A 1006 -42.43 -24.11 -15.50
C LYS A 1006 -43.41 -22.94 -15.67
N VAL A 1007 -43.04 -21.76 -15.19
CA VAL A 1007 -43.85 -20.54 -15.34
C VAL A 1007 -43.99 -20.17 -16.82
N LEU A 1008 -42.88 -20.20 -17.57
CA LEU A 1008 -42.88 -19.92 -19.01
C LEU A 1008 -43.74 -20.93 -19.78
N ASN A 1009 -43.61 -22.23 -19.49
CA ASN A 1009 -44.44 -23.26 -20.11
C ASN A 1009 -45.94 -23.04 -19.85
N ASN A 1010 -46.33 -22.59 -18.65
CA ASN A 1010 -47.71 -22.28 -18.33
C ASN A 1010 -48.24 -21.07 -19.12
N ILE A 1011 -47.39 -20.06 -19.34
CA ILE A 1011 -47.70 -18.89 -20.15
C ILE A 1011 -47.86 -19.29 -21.63
N ASP A 1012 -46.90 -20.05 -22.17
CA ASP A 1012 -46.92 -20.51 -23.57
C ASP A 1012 -48.11 -21.43 -23.87
N SER A 1013 -48.50 -22.23 -22.88
CA SER A 1013 -49.68 -23.11 -22.99
C SER A 1013 -51.00 -22.43 -22.62
N HIS A 1014 -50.99 -21.15 -22.22
CA HIS A 1014 -52.16 -20.39 -21.75
C HIS A 1014 -53.01 -21.15 -20.73
N ASN A 1015 -52.36 -21.79 -19.76
CA ASN A 1015 -53.07 -22.57 -18.75
C ASN A 1015 -53.50 -21.69 -17.57
N ASP A 1016 -54.72 -21.16 -17.62
CA ASP A 1016 -55.29 -20.26 -16.63
C ASP A 1016 -55.44 -20.86 -15.21
N ALA A 1017 -55.33 -22.19 -15.09
CA ALA A 1017 -55.40 -22.90 -13.80
C ALA A 1017 -54.06 -22.93 -13.05
N LEU A 1018 -52.99 -22.39 -13.61
CA LEU A 1018 -51.64 -22.43 -13.03
C LEU A 1018 -51.02 -21.01 -12.91
N PHE A 1019 -50.00 -20.88 -12.07
CA PHE A 1019 -49.24 -19.63 -11.94
C PHE A 1019 -48.58 -19.25 -13.29
N PRO A 1020 -48.62 -17.97 -13.71
CA PRO A 1020 -49.00 -16.78 -12.93
C PRO A 1020 -50.50 -16.41 -12.99
N TYR A 1021 -51.33 -17.10 -13.77
CA TYR A 1021 -52.74 -16.72 -13.97
C TYR A 1021 -53.59 -16.88 -12.70
N THR A 1022 -53.33 -17.90 -11.89
CA THR A 1022 -53.99 -18.07 -10.58
C THR A 1022 -53.71 -16.90 -9.63
N PHE A 1023 -52.48 -16.39 -9.64
CA PHE A 1023 -52.10 -15.20 -8.88
C PHE A 1023 -52.77 -13.92 -9.43
N LEU A 1024 -52.79 -13.74 -10.75
CA LEU A 1024 -53.48 -12.60 -11.38
C LEU A 1024 -54.98 -12.62 -11.10
N LYS A 1025 -55.61 -13.80 -11.12
CA LYS A 1025 -57.01 -13.99 -10.75
C LYS A 1025 -57.26 -13.63 -9.29
N PHE A 1026 -56.40 -14.08 -8.37
CA PHE A 1026 -56.46 -13.68 -6.96
C PHE A 1026 -56.41 -12.16 -6.79
N ILE A 1027 -55.51 -11.47 -7.51
CA ILE A 1027 -55.45 -10.00 -7.48
C ILE A 1027 -56.75 -9.38 -7.99
N GLN A 1028 -57.29 -9.86 -9.11
CA GLN A 1028 -58.53 -9.33 -9.68
C GLN A 1028 -59.73 -9.51 -8.74
N GLU A 1029 -59.85 -10.68 -8.12
CA GLU A 1029 -60.95 -11.01 -7.19
C GLU A 1029 -60.86 -10.23 -5.88
N ASN A 1030 -59.65 -9.86 -5.44
CA ASN A 1030 -59.41 -9.20 -4.14
C ASN A 1030 -58.96 -7.74 -4.29
N LYS A 1031 -59.06 -7.15 -5.48
CA LYS A 1031 -58.45 -5.85 -5.83
C LYS A 1031 -58.76 -4.74 -4.83
N ASP A 1032 -60.04 -4.54 -4.51
CA ASP A 1032 -60.47 -3.43 -3.64
C ASP A 1032 -59.97 -3.61 -2.20
N ILE A 1033 -59.96 -4.85 -1.71
CA ILE A 1033 -59.45 -5.20 -0.37
C ILE A 1033 -57.94 -5.02 -0.33
N LEU A 1034 -57.21 -5.51 -1.34
CA LEU A 1034 -55.75 -5.40 -1.43
C LEU A 1034 -55.31 -3.94 -1.49
N LEU A 1035 -55.96 -3.12 -2.33
CA LEU A 1035 -55.66 -1.69 -2.43
C LEU A 1035 -55.98 -0.96 -1.13
N LYS A 1036 -57.15 -1.21 -0.53
CA LYS A 1036 -57.55 -0.55 0.72
C LYS A 1036 -56.61 -0.91 1.87
N ARG A 1037 -56.19 -2.17 1.97
CA ARG A 1037 -55.23 -2.61 2.98
C ARG A 1037 -53.86 -1.97 2.75
N PHE A 1038 -53.34 -2.06 1.53
CA PHE A 1038 -52.01 -1.54 1.21
C PHE A 1038 -51.87 -0.03 1.44
N PHE A 1039 -52.86 0.78 1.01
CA PHE A 1039 -52.87 2.22 1.27
C PHE A 1039 -53.23 2.60 2.71
N GLY A 1040 -53.67 1.63 3.52
CA GLY A 1040 -53.89 1.80 4.95
C GLY A 1040 -52.65 1.52 5.80
N LEU A 1041 -51.55 1.05 5.19
CA LEU A 1041 -50.25 0.83 5.82
C LEU A 1041 -49.42 2.11 5.90
#